data_AF-A0A0Q6XP41-F1
#
_entry.id   AF-A0A0Q6XP41-F1
#
_cell.length_a   1.000
_cell.length_b   1.000
_cell.length_c   1.000
_cell.angle_alpha   90.00
_cell.angle_beta   90.00
_cell.angle_gamma   90.00
#
_symmetry.space_group_name_H-M   'P 1'
#
loop_
_entity.id
_entity.type
_entity.pdbx_description
1 polymer ?
#
loop_
_entity_poly.entity_id
_entity_poly.type
_entity_poly.pdbx_seq_one_letter_code
_entity_poly.pdbx_strand_id
1 'polypeptide(L)'
;MQLKNLWAALAVAGLSAACGGGGGGGDSVPADNGTSVSLAGVAAKGVLQFAVVSVHPVKADGSADLATVLATIPTNDKGEYTLPSFNATRGTPYVVRVTSTTDTRELDEVTGVPVALPADFALRALVVAPSTGSAPLTAYVSPFSELAAAAATKATGGITAANATQALSNVRQLLGFDPTTVKPTTIQDASGPEQQTFAVMLTAVSKLANDSGLGCTTGDLGVRTQCVVQALASATTIESTKPGTVGGVDVAATLVQTAQAVVADPVLTAGTTVDAGTINTVATNLQGDGTPATPGNLTAINAATALFTGLRSDFQSLFSQGGATSIATGAANQEAFKFREAMDGVQAPAELLVKDVGAILTGLDMYNDYLAGRGPNGRNRGSADEIANGQSLGSGSMPAVSCQLYTTAVNDVLATTPEEARFIGCSAQYYVTRVAINGGIETTRWRHGFSIEPGANGSFTYSTRPRRTVQTCTTTCTQTANVALLTSVTGAGSTTLTNGRITAFSMQGDLAGAFKSGTNELANQKTTVDLTGTRTIDAQNMSSSTFSGTAKSYDANAVLLGTLKVNSGSTSEIPVSWDANDNLVARNAPTAVDPAGGDLATGSLDILWTTPSAEFAGSFALTDSSWDKSLTSHIPTKVTLSGSLRNITDTGATEFLTGTLTAAVTGYANYTANAVNADTAANFFTTSVSFAGSVTAPTRPKLELTVNTAQGSHEDGPASVTMQYRSLVAGTPKLVIGIVATRQADGSYTTKLTEAASNLSMTWAKGATEADLLLNGTEVVAKLSSQTKVLTFTDGTFISLDIGL
;
A
#
# COMPACT_ATOMS: atom_id res chain seq x y z
N MET A 1 -32.91 -2.08 4.97
CA MET A 1 -31.91 -3.16 4.70
C MET A 1 -31.08 -2.89 3.45
N GLN A 2 -31.63 -2.92 2.21
CA GLN A 2 -30.85 -2.76 0.95
C GLN A 2 -29.90 -1.55 0.93
N LEU A 3 -30.30 -0.39 1.49
CA LEU A 3 -29.44 0.81 1.54
C LEU A 3 -28.13 0.61 2.32
N LYS A 4 -28.06 -0.37 3.24
CA LYS A 4 -26.83 -0.70 3.98
C LYS A 4 -25.77 -1.30 3.06
N ASN A 5 -26.14 -1.98 1.98
CA ASN A 5 -25.20 -2.54 1.03
C ASN A 5 -24.52 -1.44 0.19
N LEU A 6 -25.23 -0.33 -0.08
CA LEU A 6 -24.68 0.82 -0.82
C LEU A 6 -23.66 1.61 0.02
N TRP A 7 -23.91 1.78 1.32
CA TRP A 7 -22.95 2.43 2.22
C TRP A 7 -21.83 1.49 2.69
N ALA A 8 -22.07 0.18 2.80
CA ALA A 8 -21.02 -0.80 2.99
C ALA A 8 -20.00 -0.78 1.84
N ALA A 9 -20.43 -0.51 0.61
CA ALA A 9 -19.53 -0.34 -0.54
C ALA A 9 -18.56 0.86 -0.41
N LEU A 10 -18.87 1.87 0.41
CA LEU A 10 -17.93 2.95 0.75
C LEU A 10 -17.11 2.66 2.03
N ALA A 11 -17.58 1.79 2.91
CA ALA A 11 -16.97 1.56 4.24
C ALA A 11 -15.81 0.54 4.27
N VAL A 12 -15.53 -0.17 3.16
CA VAL A 12 -14.56 -1.27 3.11
C VAL A 12 -13.12 -0.83 2.71
N ALA A 13 -12.90 0.45 2.43
CA ALA A 13 -11.56 1.00 2.12
C ALA A 13 -10.65 1.18 3.38
N GLY A 14 -10.84 0.39 4.42
CA GLY A 14 -10.20 0.53 5.73
C GLY A 14 -9.31 -0.65 6.14
N LEU A 15 -8.04 -0.62 5.68
CA LEU A 15 -6.90 -1.34 6.27
C LEU A 15 -7.09 -2.84 6.62
N SER A 16 -7.07 -3.69 5.60
CA SER A 16 -6.42 -4.99 5.68
C SER A 16 -5.49 -5.18 4.47
N ALA A 17 -4.48 -6.05 4.58
CA ALA A 17 -3.30 -6.02 3.71
C ALA A 17 -3.48 -6.68 2.33
N ALA A 18 -2.60 -6.29 1.39
CA ALA A 18 -2.40 -6.82 0.02
C ALA A 18 -3.42 -6.42 -1.08
N CYS A 19 -3.03 -5.45 -1.93
CA CYS A 19 -2.59 -5.61 -3.34
C CYS A 19 -3.22 -6.72 -4.24
N GLY A 20 -3.25 -6.67 -5.59
CA GLY A 20 -2.51 -5.92 -6.65
C GLY A 20 -3.06 -6.19 -8.12
N GLY A 21 -2.34 -5.85 -9.20
CA GLY A 21 -2.70 -6.09 -10.64
C GLY A 21 -2.13 -7.26 -11.51
N GLY A 22 -1.85 -6.92 -12.80
CA GLY A 22 -1.17 -7.66 -13.90
C GLY A 22 -1.16 -6.77 -15.18
N GLY A 23 -0.42 -6.90 -16.30
CA GLY A 23 0.75 -7.65 -16.86
C GLY A 23 1.18 -6.97 -18.20
N GLY A 24 1.93 -7.53 -19.17
CA GLY A 24 3.37 -7.93 -19.18
C GLY A 24 4.30 -6.74 -19.59
N GLY A 25 5.38 -6.82 -20.40
CA GLY A 25 6.07 -7.91 -21.15
C GLY A 25 5.87 -7.88 -22.69
N GLY A 26 6.86 -8.00 -23.61
CA GLY A 26 8.35 -8.02 -23.55
C GLY A 26 9.02 -8.71 -24.79
N ASP A 27 10.14 -8.22 -25.36
CA ASP A 27 10.93 -8.86 -26.46
C ASP A 27 12.43 -8.40 -26.53
N SER A 28 13.35 -9.04 -27.29
CA SER A 28 14.83 -8.90 -27.14
C SER A 28 15.73 -8.93 -28.41
N VAL A 29 17.00 -8.46 -28.31
CA VAL A 29 18.01 -8.33 -29.40
C VAL A 29 19.45 -8.67 -28.90
N PRO A 30 20.39 -9.22 -29.73
CA PRO A 30 21.70 -9.73 -29.28
C PRO A 30 22.76 -8.68 -28.89
N ALA A 31 23.82 -9.13 -28.20
CA ALA A 31 24.88 -8.28 -27.64
C ALA A 31 26.21 -8.30 -28.44
N ASP A 32 26.85 -7.13 -28.54
CA ASP A 32 28.26 -6.94 -28.93
C ASP A 32 29.22 -7.36 -27.78
N ASN A 33 30.51 -7.57 -28.05
CA ASN A 33 31.46 -8.31 -27.20
C ASN A 33 32.52 -7.48 -26.44
N GLY A 34 32.59 -6.15 -26.62
CA GLY A 34 33.52 -5.28 -25.87
C GLY A 34 32.87 -4.60 -24.65
N THR A 35 33.62 -4.33 -23.58
CA THR A 35 33.14 -3.55 -22.42
C THR A 35 34.27 -2.76 -21.77
N SER A 36 34.06 -1.44 -21.66
CA SER A 36 34.86 -0.57 -20.78
C SER A 36 34.35 -0.73 -19.35
N VAL A 37 35.27 -0.95 -18.40
CA VAL A 37 35.01 -1.15 -16.98
C VAL A 37 35.68 -0.03 -16.19
N SER A 38 34.90 0.67 -15.37
CA SER A 38 35.43 1.49 -14.27
C SER A 38 35.37 0.70 -12.96
N LEU A 39 36.33 0.92 -12.06
CA LEU A 39 36.40 0.20 -10.80
C LEU A 39 36.81 1.11 -9.64
N ALA A 40 36.10 1.03 -8.52
CA ALA A 40 36.39 1.76 -7.29
C ALA A 40 36.39 0.84 -6.06
N GLY A 41 36.88 1.34 -4.92
CA GLY A 41 36.84 0.59 -3.67
C GLY A 41 37.57 1.26 -2.51
N VAL A 42 37.86 0.44 -1.51
CA VAL A 42 38.72 0.73 -0.35
C VAL A 42 39.71 -0.44 -0.22
N ALA A 43 40.95 -0.14 0.12
CA ALA A 43 41.91 -1.13 0.59
C ALA A 43 42.03 -1.06 2.12
N ALA A 44 41.77 -2.18 2.81
CA ALA A 44 41.80 -2.25 4.27
C ALA A 44 42.23 -3.62 4.79
N LYS A 45 43.31 -3.67 5.58
CA LYS A 45 43.33 -4.58 6.76
C LYS A 45 42.64 -3.82 7.87
N GLY A 46 43.32 -2.80 8.39
CA GLY A 46 42.69 -1.50 8.59
C GLY A 46 43.06 -0.54 7.47
N VAL A 47 42.60 0.70 7.53
CA VAL A 47 42.71 1.70 6.44
C VAL A 47 44.13 1.77 5.86
N LEU A 48 44.31 1.33 4.60
CA LEU A 48 45.61 1.33 3.92
C LEU A 48 45.84 2.66 3.20
N GLN A 49 46.45 3.60 3.91
CA GLN A 49 46.81 4.92 3.40
C GLN A 49 47.97 4.81 2.42
N PHE A 50 47.86 5.47 1.25
CA PHE A 50 48.93 5.56 0.24
C PHE A 50 49.52 4.20 -0.20
N ALA A 51 48.68 3.17 -0.30
CA ALA A 51 49.01 1.90 -0.93
C ALA A 51 48.76 1.98 -2.45
N VAL A 52 49.55 1.28 -3.27
CA VAL A 52 49.34 1.25 -4.73
C VAL A 52 48.34 0.16 -5.08
N VAL A 53 47.28 0.50 -5.80
CA VAL A 53 46.27 -0.44 -6.31
C VAL A 53 46.46 -0.62 -7.81
N SER A 54 46.62 -1.85 -8.29
CA SER A 54 46.80 -2.19 -9.71
C SER A 54 45.88 -3.33 -10.15
N VAL A 55 45.42 -3.30 -11.41
CA VAL A 55 44.62 -4.38 -12.00
C VAL A 55 45.45 -5.19 -12.98
N HIS A 56 45.45 -6.51 -12.79
CA HIS A 56 46.17 -7.48 -13.61
C HIS A 56 45.19 -8.45 -14.30
N PRO A 57 45.42 -8.83 -15.57
CA PRO A 57 44.71 -9.94 -16.19
C PRO A 57 45.23 -11.28 -15.64
N VAL A 58 44.51 -12.36 -15.93
CA VAL A 58 44.96 -13.74 -15.66
C VAL A 58 45.47 -14.37 -16.96
N LYS A 59 46.59 -15.10 -16.89
CA LYS A 59 47.18 -15.82 -18.01
C LYS A 59 46.43 -17.12 -18.32
N ALA A 60 46.72 -17.70 -19.49
CA ALA A 60 46.18 -19.01 -19.89
C ALA A 60 46.60 -20.18 -18.97
N ASP A 61 47.63 -20.01 -18.14
CA ASP A 61 48.05 -20.98 -17.10
C ASP A 61 47.34 -20.79 -15.74
N GLY A 62 46.42 -19.81 -15.64
CA GLY A 62 45.70 -19.48 -14.41
C GLY A 62 46.47 -18.60 -13.42
N SER A 63 47.71 -18.21 -13.71
CA SER A 63 48.47 -17.26 -12.88
C SER A 63 48.09 -15.80 -13.18
N ALA A 64 48.15 -14.95 -12.15
CA ALA A 64 47.97 -13.50 -12.33
C ALA A 64 49.15 -12.91 -13.11
N ASP A 65 48.87 -12.13 -14.16
CA ASP A 65 49.93 -11.50 -14.95
C ASP A 65 50.43 -10.20 -14.32
N LEU A 66 51.28 -10.36 -13.29
CA LEU A 66 51.88 -9.23 -12.56
C LEU A 66 52.77 -8.33 -13.45
N ALA A 67 53.12 -8.74 -14.66
CA ALA A 67 53.85 -7.92 -15.64
C ALA A 67 52.92 -6.98 -16.43
N THR A 68 51.64 -7.32 -16.59
CA THR A 68 50.65 -6.51 -17.31
C THR A 68 49.79 -5.73 -16.32
N VAL A 69 49.79 -4.40 -16.42
CA VAL A 69 48.94 -3.51 -15.61
C VAL A 69 47.91 -2.85 -16.52
N LEU A 70 46.62 -3.08 -16.24
CA LEU A 70 45.51 -2.53 -17.02
C LEU A 70 45.08 -1.14 -16.53
N ALA A 71 45.16 -0.93 -15.21
CA ALA A 71 44.96 0.35 -14.54
C ALA A 71 45.75 0.34 -13.22
N THR A 72 46.16 1.52 -12.74
CA THR A 72 46.82 1.68 -11.43
C THR A 72 46.57 3.06 -10.83
N ILE A 73 46.44 3.14 -9.50
CA ILE A 73 46.30 4.39 -8.72
C ILE A 73 46.71 4.15 -7.25
N PRO A 74 47.30 5.13 -6.54
CA PRO A 74 47.42 5.06 -5.08
C PRO A 74 46.06 5.27 -4.38
N THR A 75 45.91 4.70 -3.19
CA THR A 75 44.81 5.02 -2.26
C THR A 75 44.99 6.41 -1.63
N ASN A 76 43.88 7.02 -1.19
CA ASN A 76 43.92 8.25 -0.39
C ASN A 76 44.19 7.97 1.11
N ASP A 77 44.09 9.02 1.93
CA ASP A 77 44.17 9.02 3.40
C ASP A 77 43.10 8.16 4.10
N LYS A 78 42.05 7.76 3.38
CA LYS A 78 40.95 6.89 3.84
C LYS A 78 41.01 5.49 3.22
N GLY A 79 42.09 5.15 2.51
CA GLY A 79 42.22 3.88 1.80
C GLY A 79 41.31 3.74 0.57
N GLU A 80 40.53 4.77 0.24
CA GLU A 80 39.63 4.80 -0.91
C GLU A 80 40.42 4.99 -2.21
N TYR A 81 39.95 4.37 -3.28
CA TYR A 81 40.55 4.46 -4.61
C TYR A 81 39.48 4.40 -5.72
N THR A 82 39.81 4.95 -6.89
CA THR A 82 38.99 4.87 -8.11
C THR A 82 39.93 4.81 -9.31
N LEU A 83 39.94 3.67 -9.99
CA LEU A 83 40.83 3.42 -11.11
C LEU A 83 40.32 4.10 -12.39
N PRO A 84 41.21 4.57 -13.28
CA PRO A 84 40.86 4.89 -14.66
C PRO A 84 40.17 3.70 -15.34
N SER A 85 39.19 3.97 -16.20
CA SER A 85 38.49 2.90 -16.93
C SER A 85 39.44 2.11 -17.82
N PHE A 86 39.30 0.78 -17.80
CA PHE A 86 40.10 -0.15 -18.59
C PHE A 86 39.21 -1.09 -19.40
N ASN A 87 39.75 -1.67 -20.47
CA ASN A 87 39.04 -2.65 -21.29
C ASN A 87 39.08 -4.02 -20.63
N ALA A 88 37.92 -4.66 -20.46
CA ALA A 88 37.80 -6.00 -19.92
C ALA A 88 37.13 -6.96 -20.92
N THR A 89 37.73 -8.13 -21.07
CA THR A 89 37.11 -9.30 -21.70
C THR A 89 36.01 -9.80 -20.77
N ARG A 90 34.83 -10.10 -21.30
CA ARG A 90 33.68 -10.51 -20.48
C ARG A 90 33.84 -11.94 -19.97
N GLY A 91 33.38 -12.18 -18.73
CA GLY A 91 33.42 -13.50 -18.10
C GLY A 91 34.81 -13.99 -17.67
N THR A 92 35.89 -13.26 -17.97
CA THR A 92 37.23 -13.59 -17.47
C THR A 92 37.48 -12.94 -16.10
N PRO A 93 38.17 -13.64 -15.17
CA PRO A 93 38.60 -13.06 -13.91
C PRO A 93 39.80 -12.11 -14.10
N TYR A 94 39.84 -11.11 -13.23
CA TYR A 94 40.91 -10.13 -13.06
C TYR A 94 41.35 -10.13 -11.59
N VAL A 95 42.61 -9.77 -11.36
CA VAL A 95 43.16 -9.61 -10.01
C VAL A 95 43.40 -8.13 -9.75
N VAL A 96 42.60 -7.56 -8.84
CA VAL A 96 42.91 -6.26 -8.24
C VAL A 96 43.93 -6.54 -7.14
N ARG A 97 45.11 -5.95 -7.22
CA ARG A 97 46.21 -6.13 -6.27
C ARG A 97 46.48 -4.80 -5.57
N VAL A 98 46.64 -4.84 -4.26
CA VAL A 98 47.16 -3.74 -3.45
C VAL A 98 48.58 -4.10 -3.02
N THR A 99 49.51 -3.17 -3.13
CA THR A 99 50.90 -3.30 -2.65
C THR A 99 51.30 -2.10 -1.81
N SER A 100 52.02 -2.37 -0.72
CA SER A 100 52.71 -1.38 0.10
C SER A 100 53.81 -0.62 -0.63
N THR A 101 54.10 0.57 -0.14
CA THR A 101 55.28 1.40 -0.45
C THR A 101 55.93 1.87 0.87
N THR A 102 57.03 2.61 0.81
CA THR A 102 57.65 3.25 1.99
C THR A 102 56.72 4.18 2.74
N ASP A 103 55.71 4.72 2.05
CA ASP A 103 54.80 5.74 2.55
C ASP A 103 53.48 5.12 3.01
N THR A 104 53.23 3.84 2.69
CA THR A 104 52.02 3.12 3.06
C THR A 104 51.92 2.90 4.57
N ARG A 105 50.80 3.30 5.16
CA ARG A 105 50.47 3.02 6.56
C ARG A 105 49.14 2.29 6.65
N GLU A 106 49.05 1.32 7.54
CA GLU A 106 47.78 0.74 7.96
C GLU A 106 47.35 1.33 9.30
N LEU A 107 46.07 1.67 9.45
CA LEU A 107 45.52 1.96 10.77
C LEU A 107 45.27 0.64 11.50
N ASP A 108 45.99 0.34 12.58
CA ASP A 108 45.76 -0.87 13.38
C ASP A 108 44.54 -0.68 14.30
N GLU A 109 43.51 -1.54 14.18
CA GLU A 109 42.25 -1.40 14.93
C GLU A 109 42.38 -1.62 16.44
N VAL A 110 43.44 -2.29 16.90
CA VAL A 110 43.61 -2.63 18.32
C VAL A 110 44.25 -1.48 19.09
N THR A 111 45.17 -0.76 18.45
CA THR A 111 45.90 0.38 19.03
C THR A 111 45.36 1.74 18.59
N GLY A 112 44.66 1.81 17.46
CA GLY A 112 44.23 3.06 16.82
C GLY A 112 45.38 3.86 16.21
N VAL A 113 46.56 3.26 16.00
CA VAL A 113 47.79 3.93 15.54
C VAL A 113 48.15 3.51 14.12
N PRO A 114 48.61 4.44 13.25
CA PRO A 114 49.17 4.08 11.94
C PRO A 114 50.50 3.32 12.05
N VAL A 115 50.53 2.09 11.51
CA VAL A 115 51.68 1.17 11.46
C VAL A 115 52.26 1.17 10.04
N ALA A 116 53.60 1.06 9.92
CA ALA A 116 54.26 0.90 8.62
C ALA A 116 54.23 -0.57 8.17
N LEU A 117 53.91 -0.83 6.90
CA LEU A 117 53.89 -2.17 6.32
C LEU A 117 55.23 -2.52 5.65
N PRO A 118 55.67 -3.81 5.69
CA PRO A 118 56.83 -4.28 4.94
C PRO A 118 56.63 -4.07 3.43
N ALA A 119 57.70 -3.75 2.69
CA ALA A 119 57.60 -3.30 1.29
C ALA A 119 57.06 -4.35 0.30
N ASP A 120 57.04 -5.63 0.68
CA ASP A 120 56.47 -6.75 -0.09
C ASP A 120 55.07 -7.18 0.40
N PHE A 121 54.46 -6.44 1.32
CA PHE A 121 53.06 -6.66 1.71
C PHE A 121 52.12 -6.46 0.52
N ALA A 122 51.25 -7.44 0.30
CA ALA A 122 50.24 -7.38 -0.74
C ALA A 122 48.92 -8.04 -0.30
N LEU A 123 47.82 -7.49 -0.80
CA LEU A 123 46.48 -8.08 -0.75
C LEU A 123 45.93 -8.15 -2.17
N ARG A 124 45.01 -9.07 -2.42
CA ARG A 124 44.33 -9.22 -3.72
C ARG A 124 42.82 -9.32 -3.54
N ALA A 125 42.07 -8.94 -4.55
CA ALA A 125 40.67 -9.28 -4.73
C ALA A 125 40.46 -9.86 -6.13
N LEU A 126 39.57 -10.84 -6.25
CA LEU A 126 39.12 -11.38 -7.53
C LEU A 126 37.93 -10.58 -8.04
N VAL A 127 37.96 -10.20 -9.31
CA VAL A 127 36.85 -9.47 -9.96
C VAL A 127 36.56 -10.14 -11.29
N VAL A 128 35.35 -10.63 -11.50
CA VAL A 128 34.91 -11.19 -12.79
C VAL A 128 34.15 -10.12 -13.56
N ALA A 129 34.58 -9.82 -14.79
CA ALA A 129 33.92 -8.82 -15.61
C ALA A 129 32.52 -9.31 -16.03
N PRO A 130 31.45 -8.50 -15.87
CA PRO A 130 30.08 -8.93 -16.11
C PRO A 130 29.85 -9.33 -17.58
N SER A 131 28.92 -10.27 -17.80
CA SER A 131 28.56 -10.78 -19.14
C SER A 131 27.79 -9.77 -19.99
N THR A 132 27.11 -8.80 -19.36
CA THR A 132 26.26 -7.79 -20.01
C THR A 132 26.40 -6.42 -19.38
N GLY A 133 26.46 -5.37 -20.21
CA GLY A 133 26.39 -3.96 -19.80
C GLY A 133 27.69 -3.35 -19.31
N SER A 134 27.76 -2.02 -19.31
CA SER A 134 28.89 -1.21 -18.80
C SER A 134 28.57 -0.69 -17.40
N ALA A 135 28.65 -1.56 -16.39
CA ALA A 135 28.45 -1.20 -14.99
C ALA A 135 29.76 -0.74 -14.32
N PRO A 136 29.74 0.28 -13.44
CA PRO A 136 30.85 0.53 -12.54
C PRO A 136 30.96 -0.62 -11.54
N LEU A 137 32.16 -1.16 -11.36
CA LEU A 137 32.43 -2.22 -10.40
C LEU A 137 32.96 -1.65 -9.08
N THR A 138 32.61 -2.31 -7.99
CA THR A 138 33.21 -2.08 -6.67
C THR A 138 34.02 -3.33 -6.29
N ALA A 139 35.24 -3.15 -5.79
CA ALA A 139 36.00 -4.24 -5.18
C ALA A 139 36.75 -3.75 -3.92
N TYR A 140 36.27 -4.15 -2.76
CA TYR A 140 36.99 -3.95 -1.50
C TYR A 140 38.13 -4.98 -1.36
N VAL A 141 39.34 -4.48 -1.11
CA VAL A 141 40.55 -5.29 -1.01
C VAL A 141 40.95 -5.40 0.45
N SER A 142 40.92 -6.62 0.98
CA SER A 142 41.10 -6.93 2.40
C SER A 142 41.79 -8.28 2.59
N PRO A 143 42.22 -8.65 3.80
CA PRO A 143 42.63 -10.03 4.09
C PRO A 143 41.60 -11.05 3.58
N PHE A 144 40.31 -10.77 3.74
CA PHE A 144 39.25 -11.71 3.39
C PHE A 144 38.99 -11.85 1.89
N SER A 145 39.20 -10.80 1.09
CA SER A 145 39.22 -10.95 -0.37
C SER A 145 40.55 -11.57 -0.87
N GLU A 146 41.65 -11.44 -0.12
CA GLU A 146 42.91 -12.16 -0.35
C GLU A 146 42.75 -13.67 -0.07
N LEU A 147 41.96 -14.09 0.91
CA LEU A 147 41.62 -15.51 1.15
C LEU A 147 41.03 -16.18 -0.10
N ALA A 148 40.13 -15.50 -0.82
CA ALA A 148 39.54 -15.98 -2.07
C ALA A 148 40.57 -15.99 -3.21
N ALA A 149 41.36 -14.92 -3.36
CA ALA A 149 42.42 -14.86 -4.36
C ALA A 149 43.47 -15.96 -4.15
N ALA A 150 43.86 -16.25 -2.91
CA ALA A 150 44.78 -17.32 -2.55
C ALA A 150 44.19 -18.71 -2.81
N ALA A 151 42.92 -18.95 -2.44
CA ALA A 151 42.25 -20.21 -2.73
C ALA A 151 42.19 -20.49 -4.25
N ALA A 152 41.76 -19.51 -5.06
CA ALA A 152 41.73 -19.65 -6.52
C ALA A 152 43.14 -19.80 -7.13
N THR A 153 44.17 -19.17 -6.55
CA THR A 153 45.56 -19.32 -7.01
C THR A 153 46.07 -20.75 -6.83
N LYS A 154 45.67 -21.44 -5.74
CA LYS A 154 46.09 -22.83 -5.43
C LYS A 154 45.27 -23.89 -6.15
N ALA A 155 44.12 -23.54 -6.69
CA ALA A 155 43.23 -24.48 -7.37
C ALA A 155 43.90 -25.12 -8.60
N THR A 156 43.48 -26.34 -8.95
CA THR A 156 43.91 -26.98 -10.21
C THR A 156 43.51 -26.11 -11.40
N GLY A 157 44.50 -25.68 -12.20
CA GLY A 157 44.31 -24.73 -13.29
C GLY A 157 44.29 -23.24 -12.88
N GLY A 158 44.62 -22.92 -11.61
CA GLY A 158 44.74 -21.55 -11.11
C GLY A 158 43.43 -20.76 -11.16
N ILE A 159 43.52 -19.45 -11.38
CA ILE A 159 42.42 -18.48 -11.34
C ILE A 159 41.56 -18.58 -12.61
N THR A 160 40.88 -19.71 -12.81
CA THR A 160 39.80 -19.83 -13.81
C THR A 160 38.54 -19.11 -13.34
N ALA A 161 37.59 -18.83 -14.24
CA ALA A 161 36.30 -18.24 -13.86
C ALA A 161 35.53 -19.13 -12.84
N ALA A 162 35.59 -20.46 -13.02
CA ALA A 162 34.98 -21.42 -12.08
C ALA A 162 35.68 -21.39 -10.71
N ASN A 163 37.01 -21.45 -10.68
CA ASN A 163 37.79 -21.45 -9.43
C ASN A 163 37.66 -20.10 -8.70
N ALA A 164 37.52 -18.98 -9.42
CA ALA A 164 37.27 -17.67 -8.86
C ALA A 164 35.88 -17.58 -8.21
N THR A 165 34.82 -18.01 -8.90
CA THR A 165 33.46 -18.07 -8.34
C THR A 165 33.39 -19.01 -7.14
N GLN A 166 34.02 -20.18 -7.20
CA GLN A 166 34.09 -21.12 -6.09
C GLN A 166 34.81 -20.52 -4.87
N ALA A 167 35.96 -19.88 -5.07
CA ALA A 167 36.71 -19.25 -3.98
C ALA A 167 35.94 -18.09 -3.33
N LEU A 168 35.26 -17.26 -4.13
CA LEU A 168 34.39 -16.20 -3.62
C LEU A 168 33.20 -16.79 -2.86
N SER A 169 32.56 -17.84 -3.37
CA SER A 169 31.44 -18.52 -2.71
C SER A 169 31.87 -19.14 -1.36
N ASN A 170 33.05 -19.75 -1.28
CA ASN A 170 33.57 -20.30 -0.02
C ASN A 170 33.80 -19.19 1.02
N VAL A 171 34.35 -18.03 0.61
CA VAL A 171 34.57 -16.89 1.51
C VAL A 171 33.26 -16.20 1.91
N ARG A 172 32.27 -16.13 1.01
CA ARG A 172 30.93 -15.64 1.34
C ARG A 172 30.24 -16.51 2.37
N GLN A 173 30.26 -17.83 2.20
CA GLN A 173 29.71 -18.75 3.19
C GLN A 173 30.48 -18.69 4.52
N LEU A 174 31.81 -18.50 4.50
CA LEU A 174 32.62 -18.28 5.70
C LEU A 174 32.18 -17.03 6.50
N LEU A 175 31.89 -15.92 5.83
CA LEU A 175 31.58 -14.62 6.46
C LEU A 175 30.09 -14.30 6.60
N GLY A 176 29.20 -14.97 5.85
CA GLY A 176 27.79 -14.58 5.69
C GLY A 176 27.55 -13.38 4.77
N PHE A 177 28.60 -12.78 4.19
CA PHE A 177 28.55 -11.62 3.28
C PHE A 177 29.74 -11.63 2.29
N ASP A 178 29.71 -10.80 1.25
CA ASP A 178 30.84 -10.67 0.31
C ASP A 178 31.81 -9.54 0.74
N PRO A 179 33.07 -9.85 1.10
CA PRO A 179 34.07 -8.86 1.53
C PRO A 179 34.62 -8.00 0.39
N THR A 180 34.17 -8.19 -0.86
CA THR A 180 34.43 -7.30 -2.00
C THR A 180 33.33 -6.27 -2.23
N THR A 181 32.12 -6.44 -1.66
CA THR A 181 30.97 -5.53 -1.85
C THR A 181 30.49 -4.82 -0.58
N VAL A 182 30.80 -5.34 0.61
CA VAL A 182 30.57 -4.64 1.89
C VAL A 182 31.72 -3.67 2.15
N LYS A 183 31.44 -2.37 2.37
CA LYS A 183 32.51 -1.38 2.63
C LYS A 183 33.18 -1.65 3.99
N PRO A 184 34.50 -1.91 4.04
CA PRO A 184 35.23 -2.08 5.30
C PRO A 184 35.25 -0.76 6.09
N THR A 185 35.16 -0.86 7.41
CA THR A 185 35.03 0.28 8.32
C THR A 185 35.38 -0.13 9.75
N THR A 186 35.38 0.82 10.70
CA THR A 186 35.69 0.53 12.12
C THR A 186 34.49 -0.11 12.83
N ILE A 187 34.70 -0.68 14.03
CA ILE A 187 33.58 -1.20 14.86
C ILE A 187 32.64 -0.04 15.28
N GLN A 188 33.18 1.17 15.40
CA GLN A 188 32.47 2.38 15.80
C GLN A 188 31.58 2.94 14.68
N ASP A 189 32.03 2.85 13.42
CA ASP A 189 31.32 3.38 12.24
C ASP A 189 30.35 2.36 11.58
N ALA A 190 30.35 1.12 12.03
CA ALA A 190 29.63 0.01 11.40
C ALA A 190 28.10 0.09 11.57
N SER A 191 27.40 0.45 10.48
CA SER A 191 25.97 0.81 10.49
C SER A 191 24.96 -0.34 10.33
N GLY A 192 25.42 -1.58 10.14
CA GLY A 192 24.55 -2.76 10.01
C GLY A 192 25.29 -4.09 10.15
N PRO A 193 24.58 -5.23 10.23
CA PRO A 193 25.15 -6.51 10.67
C PRO A 193 26.36 -7.00 9.87
N GLU A 194 26.32 -6.88 8.53
CA GLU A 194 27.44 -7.25 7.66
C GLU A 194 28.67 -6.37 7.91
N GLN A 195 28.49 -5.06 8.06
CA GLN A 195 29.58 -4.13 8.38
C GLN A 195 30.15 -4.37 9.77
N GLN A 196 29.30 -4.62 10.78
CA GLN A 196 29.75 -4.91 12.15
C GLN A 196 30.59 -6.19 12.18
N THR A 197 30.12 -7.22 11.48
CA THR A 197 30.84 -8.49 11.32
C THR A 197 32.15 -8.28 10.59
N PHE A 198 32.17 -7.52 9.48
CA PHE A 198 33.40 -7.25 8.74
C PHE A 198 34.42 -6.49 9.58
N ALA A 199 33.99 -5.45 10.30
CA ALA A 199 34.83 -4.67 11.21
C ALA A 199 35.44 -5.56 12.31
N VAL A 200 34.64 -6.34 13.03
CA VAL A 200 35.12 -7.28 14.06
C VAL A 200 36.11 -8.29 13.49
N MET A 201 35.85 -8.82 12.30
CA MET A 201 36.73 -9.79 11.64
C MET A 201 38.06 -9.17 11.18
N LEU A 202 38.07 -7.91 10.74
CA LEU A 202 39.30 -7.17 10.44
C LEU A 202 40.09 -6.86 11.74
N THR A 203 39.42 -6.37 12.78
CA THR A 203 40.02 -6.17 14.11
C THR A 203 40.58 -7.49 14.68
N ALA A 204 39.97 -8.65 14.39
CA ALA A 204 40.50 -9.95 14.80
C ALA A 204 41.83 -10.29 14.10
N VAL A 205 42.00 -9.96 12.81
CA VAL A 205 43.30 -10.09 12.11
C VAL A 205 44.36 -9.21 12.75
N SER A 206 44.00 -7.97 13.12
CA SER A 206 44.90 -7.03 13.81
C SER A 206 45.22 -7.49 15.25
N LYS A 207 44.27 -8.09 15.96
CA LYS A 207 44.50 -8.68 17.28
C LYS A 207 45.41 -9.91 17.21
N LEU A 208 45.30 -10.76 16.18
CA LEU A 208 46.26 -11.83 15.92
C LEU A 208 47.69 -11.30 15.70
N ALA A 209 47.86 -10.18 14.99
CA ALA A 209 49.16 -9.56 14.76
C ALA A 209 49.76 -8.93 16.04
N ASN A 210 48.93 -8.37 16.92
CA ASN A 210 49.35 -7.86 18.23
C ASN A 210 49.70 -9.00 19.20
N ASP A 211 48.82 -9.99 19.35
CA ASP A 211 48.96 -11.13 20.25
C ASP A 211 49.99 -12.19 19.77
N SER A 212 50.60 -11.99 18.59
CA SER A 212 51.55 -12.93 17.95
C SER A 212 50.96 -14.31 17.60
N GLY A 213 49.67 -14.33 17.24
CA GLY A 213 48.91 -15.52 16.85
C GLY A 213 49.39 -16.17 15.55
N LEU A 214 48.86 -17.37 15.27
CA LEU A 214 49.20 -18.20 14.09
C LEU A 214 50.71 -18.48 13.89
N GLY A 215 51.53 -18.33 14.95
CA GLY A 215 52.98 -18.50 14.91
C GLY A 215 53.78 -17.25 14.55
N CYS A 216 53.11 -16.11 14.30
CA CYS A 216 53.70 -14.86 13.86
C CYS A 216 54.36 -14.08 15.01
N THR A 217 55.47 -14.61 15.52
CA THR A 217 56.16 -14.13 16.73
C THR A 217 57.35 -13.18 16.47
N THR A 218 57.72 -12.97 15.22
CA THR A 218 58.93 -12.23 14.83
C THR A 218 58.63 -10.92 14.11
N GLY A 219 59.53 -9.93 14.27
CA GLY A 219 59.42 -8.62 13.65
C GLY A 219 58.54 -7.61 14.39
N ASP A 220 58.38 -6.43 13.80
CA ASP A 220 57.45 -5.39 14.27
C ASP A 220 55.98 -5.76 13.94
N LEU A 221 55.04 -4.89 14.31
CA LEU A 221 53.62 -5.15 14.11
C LEU A 221 53.24 -5.25 12.62
N GLY A 222 53.92 -4.55 11.71
CA GLY A 222 53.69 -4.65 10.27
C GLY A 222 54.16 -6.00 9.69
N VAL A 223 55.31 -6.48 10.15
CA VAL A 223 55.82 -7.83 9.81
C VAL A 223 54.89 -8.92 10.37
N ARG A 224 54.41 -8.79 11.61
CA ARG A 224 53.45 -9.73 12.20
C ARG A 224 52.10 -9.69 11.49
N THR A 225 51.61 -8.50 11.10
CA THR A 225 50.45 -8.32 10.21
C THR A 225 50.63 -9.14 8.92
N GLN A 226 51.76 -8.97 8.23
CA GLN A 226 52.02 -9.62 6.95
C GLN A 226 52.01 -11.14 7.11
N CYS A 227 52.66 -11.65 8.16
CA CYS A 227 52.65 -13.05 8.52
C CYS A 227 51.24 -13.60 8.80
N VAL A 228 50.41 -12.88 9.56
CA VAL A 228 49.03 -13.34 9.88
C VAL A 228 48.17 -13.39 8.61
N VAL A 229 48.25 -12.37 7.75
CA VAL A 229 47.56 -12.36 6.45
C VAL A 229 48.03 -13.52 5.57
N GLN A 230 49.35 -13.76 5.48
CA GLN A 230 49.91 -14.87 4.73
C GLN A 230 49.52 -16.24 5.32
N ALA A 231 49.45 -16.38 6.64
CA ALA A 231 49.01 -17.60 7.31
C ALA A 231 47.53 -17.89 6.98
N LEU A 232 46.64 -16.93 7.15
CA LEU A 232 45.22 -17.04 6.77
C LEU A 232 45.07 -17.39 5.28
N ALA A 233 45.77 -16.68 4.40
CA ALA A 233 45.77 -16.94 2.96
C ALA A 233 46.40 -18.31 2.60
N SER A 234 47.34 -18.82 3.38
CA SER A 234 47.93 -20.16 3.19
C SER A 234 46.96 -21.28 3.58
N ALA A 235 46.05 -21.04 4.51
CA ALA A 235 45.10 -22.01 5.04
C ALA A 235 43.88 -22.31 4.14
N THR A 236 43.55 -21.45 3.17
CA THR A 236 42.34 -21.61 2.33
C THR A 236 42.52 -22.51 1.11
N THR A 237 41.46 -23.18 0.69
CA THR A 237 41.36 -23.94 -0.56
C THR A 237 40.01 -23.67 -1.23
N ILE A 238 39.85 -24.02 -2.51
CA ILE A 238 38.50 -24.04 -3.14
C ILE A 238 37.66 -25.24 -2.70
N GLU A 239 38.28 -26.24 -2.07
CA GLU A 239 37.65 -27.49 -1.64
C GLU A 239 37.03 -27.39 -0.24
N SER A 240 37.19 -26.25 0.46
CA SER A 240 36.67 -26.04 1.81
C SER A 240 36.21 -24.61 2.07
N THR A 241 35.08 -24.48 2.77
CA THR A 241 34.60 -23.22 3.39
C THR A 241 35.34 -22.89 4.69
N LYS A 242 35.95 -23.88 5.35
CA LYS A 242 36.74 -23.73 6.57
C LYS A 242 38.25 -23.58 6.25
N PRO A 243 38.94 -22.54 6.73
CA PRO A 243 40.40 -22.47 6.71
C PRO A 243 41.05 -23.67 7.44
N GLY A 244 42.07 -24.28 6.82
CA GLY A 244 42.79 -25.43 7.36
C GLY A 244 43.77 -25.09 8.50
N THR A 245 44.81 -25.91 8.64
CA THR A 245 45.84 -25.74 9.69
C THR A 245 47.13 -25.15 9.14
N VAL A 246 47.80 -24.31 9.94
CA VAL A 246 49.09 -23.69 9.64
C VAL A 246 50.02 -23.88 10.84
N GLY A 247 51.21 -24.44 10.62
CA GLY A 247 52.13 -24.78 11.72
C GLY A 247 51.57 -25.77 12.76
N GLY A 248 50.47 -26.47 12.43
CA GLY A 248 49.72 -27.33 13.37
C GLY A 248 48.58 -26.63 14.12
N VAL A 249 48.39 -25.32 13.94
CA VAL A 249 47.31 -24.52 14.55
C VAL A 249 46.08 -24.53 13.63
N ASP A 250 44.88 -24.82 14.16
CA ASP A 250 43.60 -24.65 13.43
C ASP A 250 43.30 -23.15 13.29
N VAL A 251 43.37 -22.67 12.05
CA VAL A 251 43.28 -21.23 11.74
C VAL A 251 41.85 -20.72 11.96
N ALA A 252 40.84 -21.52 11.64
CA ALA A 252 39.44 -21.15 11.81
C ALA A 252 39.05 -21.07 13.28
N ALA A 253 39.41 -22.08 14.08
CA ALA A 253 39.15 -22.09 15.53
C ALA A 253 39.87 -20.92 16.23
N THR A 254 41.11 -20.63 15.83
CA THR A 254 41.87 -19.48 16.35
C THR A 254 41.19 -18.16 15.97
N LEU A 255 40.75 -18.01 14.72
CA LEU A 255 40.06 -16.80 14.25
C LEU A 255 38.71 -16.57 14.98
N VAL A 256 37.93 -17.63 15.24
CA VAL A 256 36.70 -17.55 16.06
C VAL A 256 37.04 -17.11 17.48
N GLN A 257 38.06 -17.71 18.11
CA GLN A 257 38.47 -17.34 19.47
C GLN A 257 38.90 -15.86 19.54
N THR A 258 39.63 -15.36 18.55
CA THR A 258 40.04 -13.95 18.51
C THR A 258 38.87 -13.01 18.21
N ALA A 259 37.95 -13.36 17.31
CA ALA A 259 36.74 -12.56 17.06
C ALA A 259 35.85 -12.45 18.31
N GLN A 260 35.67 -13.56 19.05
CA GLN A 260 34.98 -13.55 20.34
C GLN A 260 35.73 -12.69 21.38
N ALA A 261 37.07 -12.73 21.41
CA ALA A 261 37.88 -11.89 22.29
C ALA A 261 37.80 -10.39 21.93
N VAL A 262 37.65 -10.02 20.66
CA VAL A 262 37.41 -8.62 20.23
C VAL A 262 36.04 -8.12 20.72
N VAL A 263 34.99 -8.93 20.57
CA VAL A 263 33.62 -8.58 21.00
C VAL A 263 33.49 -8.53 22.52
N ALA A 264 34.30 -9.30 23.25
CA ALA A 264 34.39 -9.26 24.70
C ALA A 264 35.24 -8.12 25.27
N ASP A 265 35.96 -7.35 24.42
CA ASP A 265 36.82 -6.26 24.86
C ASP A 265 36.03 -4.93 24.90
N PRO A 266 35.80 -4.33 26.09
CA PRO A 266 35.04 -3.09 26.24
C PRO A 266 35.77 -1.84 25.73
N VAL A 267 37.07 -1.94 25.42
CA VAL A 267 37.84 -0.86 24.79
C VAL A 267 37.62 -0.87 23.28
N LEU A 268 37.67 -2.05 22.65
CA LEU A 268 37.48 -2.20 21.20
C LEU A 268 36.01 -2.00 20.77
N THR A 269 35.07 -2.33 21.65
CA THR A 269 33.62 -2.13 21.43
C THR A 269 33.09 -0.80 21.97
N ALA A 270 33.95 0.08 22.50
CA ALA A 270 33.54 1.35 23.11
C ALA A 270 32.70 2.21 22.16
N GLY A 271 31.44 2.48 22.56
CA GLY A 271 30.48 3.30 21.81
C GLY A 271 29.47 2.53 20.95
N THR A 272 29.65 1.22 20.73
CA THR A 272 28.79 0.43 19.83
C THR A 272 28.28 -0.86 20.48
N THR A 273 27.02 -1.20 20.25
CA THR A 273 26.49 -2.55 20.54
C THR A 273 26.69 -3.43 19.30
N VAL A 274 27.57 -4.43 19.40
CA VAL A 274 27.72 -5.49 18.39
C VAL A 274 26.61 -6.53 18.60
N ASP A 275 25.91 -6.92 17.54
CA ASP A 275 24.93 -8.01 17.63
C ASP A 275 25.63 -9.38 17.77
N ALA A 276 25.44 -10.00 18.94
CA ALA A 276 25.93 -11.34 19.24
C ALA A 276 25.35 -12.41 18.29
N GLY A 277 24.15 -12.20 17.74
CA GLY A 277 23.54 -13.08 16.75
C GLY A 277 24.40 -13.20 15.48
N THR A 278 24.88 -12.07 14.96
CA THR A 278 25.65 -12.05 13.71
C THR A 278 27.05 -12.67 13.87
N ILE A 279 27.71 -12.41 15.01
CA ILE A 279 29.01 -13.03 15.32
C ILE A 279 28.88 -14.55 15.56
N ASN A 280 27.77 -14.99 16.16
CA ASN A 280 27.48 -16.42 16.27
C ASN A 280 27.31 -17.08 14.90
N THR A 281 26.72 -16.41 13.89
CA THR A 281 26.64 -16.94 12.52
C THR A 281 28.03 -17.22 11.93
N VAL A 282 28.96 -16.26 11.98
CA VAL A 282 30.33 -16.48 11.48
C VAL A 282 31.09 -17.52 12.31
N ALA A 283 30.88 -17.54 13.63
CA ALA A 283 31.45 -18.57 14.49
C ALA A 283 30.94 -19.97 14.12
N THR A 284 29.66 -20.13 13.78
CA THR A 284 29.09 -21.39 13.28
C THR A 284 29.65 -21.75 11.91
N ASN A 285 29.76 -20.80 10.98
CA ASN A 285 30.25 -21.07 9.62
C ASN A 285 31.74 -21.49 9.63
N LEU A 286 32.58 -20.85 10.44
CA LEU A 286 33.98 -21.25 10.68
C LEU A 286 34.15 -22.57 11.45
N GLN A 287 33.10 -23.03 12.15
CA GLN A 287 33.03 -24.34 12.81
C GLN A 287 32.29 -25.39 11.97
N GLY A 288 31.92 -25.07 10.73
CA GLY A 288 31.26 -25.99 9.80
C GLY A 288 32.11 -27.21 9.45
N ASP A 289 31.48 -28.17 8.75
CA ASP A 289 32.12 -29.43 8.31
C ASP A 289 33.23 -29.24 7.26
N GLY A 290 33.39 -28.02 6.74
CA GLY A 290 34.37 -27.69 5.72
C GLY A 290 33.96 -28.12 4.32
N THR A 291 32.68 -28.44 4.08
CA THR A 291 32.18 -28.65 2.71
C THR A 291 32.37 -27.39 1.85
N PRO A 292 32.76 -27.51 0.57
CA PRO A 292 32.84 -26.35 -0.33
C PRO A 292 31.44 -25.82 -0.63
N ALA A 293 31.32 -24.50 -0.78
CA ALA A 293 30.04 -23.86 -1.07
C ALA A 293 29.50 -24.34 -2.41
N THR A 294 28.17 -24.40 -2.58
CA THR A 294 27.61 -24.52 -3.94
C THR A 294 27.76 -23.14 -4.61
N PRO A 295 28.47 -23.00 -5.75
CA PRO A 295 28.73 -21.69 -6.35
C PRO A 295 27.40 -21.09 -6.87
N GLY A 296 26.86 -20.16 -6.09
CA GLY A 296 25.53 -19.59 -6.33
C GLY A 296 25.41 -18.83 -7.65
N ASN A 297 24.21 -18.81 -8.22
CA ASN A 297 23.89 -18.10 -9.46
C ASN A 297 23.91 -16.57 -9.23
N LEU A 298 25.10 -15.97 -9.36
CA LEU A 298 25.37 -14.56 -9.04
C LEU A 298 24.40 -13.58 -9.71
N THR A 299 23.98 -13.86 -10.96
CA THR A 299 23.01 -13.03 -11.68
C THR A 299 21.64 -13.09 -11.03
N ALA A 300 21.17 -14.28 -10.65
CA ALA A 300 19.89 -14.45 -9.96
C ALA A 300 19.91 -13.91 -8.52
N ILE A 301 21.02 -14.08 -7.81
CA ILE A 301 21.24 -13.51 -6.45
C ILE A 301 21.20 -11.98 -6.51
N ASN A 302 21.94 -11.35 -7.43
CA ASN A 302 21.91 -9.90 -7.61
C ASN A 302 20.52 -9.38 -7.98
N ALA A 303 19.79 -10.08 -8.87
CA ALA A 303 18.42 -9.73 -9.23
C ALA A 303 17.44 -9.85 -8.04
N ALA A 304 17.57 -10.90 -7.23
CA ALA A 304 16.78 -11.11 -6.03
C ALA A 304 17.07 -10.04 -4.95
N THR A 305 18.34 -9.72 -4.70
CA THR A 305 18.75 -8.63 -3.81
C THR A 305 18.19 -7.29 -4.27
N ALA A 306 18.20 -7.00 -5.58
CA ALA A 306 17.60 -5.79 -6.15
C ALA A 306 16.06 -5.76 -5.99
N LEU A 307 15.39 -6.89 -6.23
CA LEU A 307 13.94 -7.09 -6.02
C LEU A 307 13.54 -6.79 -4.58
N PHE A 308 14.13 -7.48 -3.61
CA PHE A 308 13.73 -7.37 -2.21
C PHE A 308 14.19 -6.06 -1.55
N THR A 309 15.36 -5.52 -1.93
CA THR A 309 15.78 -4.17 -1.51
C THR A 309 14.85 -3.10 -2.09
N GLY A 310 14.40 -3.26 -3.35
CA GLY A 310 13.42 -2.38 -3.98
C GLY A 310 12.05 -2.45 -3.33
N LEU A 311 11.54 -3.66 -3.03
CA LEU A 311 10.33 -3.85 -2.23
C LEU A 311 10.41 -3.12 -0.89
N ARG A 312 11.48 -3.36 -0.12
CA ARG A 312 11.67 -2.73 1.19
C ARG A 312 11.74 -1.21 1.08
N SER A 313 12.56 -0.69 0.17
CA SER A 313 12.68 0.76 -0.14
C SER A 313 11.33 1.40 -0.40
N ASP A 314 10.56 0.84 -1.34
CA ASP A 314 9.40 1.51 -1.88
C ASP A 314 8.19 1.34 -0.94
N PHE A 315 8.06 0.20 -0.26
CA PHE A 315 7.02 0.02 0.77
C PHE A 315 7.31 0.83 2.04
N GLN A 316 8.51 0.78 2.62
CA GLN A 316 8.81 1.53 3.86
C GLN A 316 8.82 3.06 3.65
N SER A 317 9.11 3.53 2.44
CA SER A 317 9.16 4.98 2.17
C SER A 317 7.81 5.60 1.81
N LEU A 318 6.83 4.80 1.37
CA LEU A 318 5.49 5.26 1.02
C LEU A 318 4.44 4.87 2.05
N PHE A 319 4.59 3.72 2.71
CA PHE A 319 3.61 3.16 3.64
C PHE A 319 4.20 2.91 5.03
N SER A 320 3.35 2.95 6.06
CA SER A 320 3.72 2.70 7.46
C SER A 320 2.60 1.97 8.21
N GLN A 321 2.97 1.22 9.26
CA GLN A 321 2.00 0.66 10.21
C GLN A 321 1.03 1.72 10.72
N GLY A 322 -0.23 1.33 10.94
CA GLY A 322 -1.34 2.23 11.32
C GLY A 322 -1.96 3.00 10.16
N GLY A 323 -1.31 3.12 8.99
CA GLY A 323 -1.87 3.79 7.81
C GLY A 323 -2.03 5.31 7.97
N ALA A 324 -3.11 5.88 7.44
CA ALA A 324 -3.36 7.33 7.42
C ALA A 324 -3.72 7.88 8.81
N THR A 325 -2.68 8.20 9.60
CA THR A 325 -2.75 8.68 10.98
C THR A 325 -1.67 9.74 11.24
N SER A 326 -1.79 10.47 12.35
CA SER A 326 -0.85 11.53 12.76
C SER A 326 0.56 11.03 13.11
N ILE A 327 0.76 9.71 13.22
CA ILE A 327 2.06 9.07 13.44
C ILE A 327 2.62 8.39 12.17
N ALA A 328 2.00 8.61 11.00
CA ALA A 328 2.43 8.02 9.74
C ALA A 328 3.87 8.45 9.36
N THR A 329 4.73 7.47 9.08
CA THR A 329 6.10 7.69 8.61
C THR A 329 6.26 7.49 7.10
N GLY A 330 5.37 6.71 6.48
CA GLY A 330 5.34 6.51 5.03
C GLY A 330 4.76 7.74 4.31
N ALA A 331 5.44 8.21 3.26
CA ALA A 331 5.10 9.49 2.62
C ALA A 331 3.68 9.52 2.01
N ALA A 332 3.19 8.41 1.43
CA ALA A 332 1.82 8.34 0.93
C ALA A 332 0.79 8.24 2.07
N ASN A 333 1.13 7.63 3.21
CA ASN A 333 0.26 7.68 4.40
C ASN A 333 0.22 9.08 5.03
N GLN A 334 1.30 9.87 4.97
CA GLN A 334 1.29 11.27 5.38
C GLN A 334 0.41 12.13 4.47
N GLU A 335 0.50 12.00 3.15
CA GLU A 335 -0.41 12.71 2.24
C GLU A 335 -1.87 12.26 2.44
N ALA A 336 -2.13 10.97 2.60
CA ALA A 336 -3.47 10.45 2.91
C ALA A 336 -4.01 10.93 4.28
N PHE A 337 -3.14 11.17 5.26
CA PHE A 337 -3.54 11.72 6.56
C PHE A 337 -3.89 13.21 6.46
N LYS A 338 -3.07 14.04 5.79
CA LYS A 338 -3.40 15.44 5.50
C LYS A 338 -4.74 15.57 4.78
N PHE A 339 -4.94 14.74 3.76
CA PHE A 339 -6.19 14.66 3.01
C PHE A 339 -7.37 14.33 3.92
N ARG A 340 -7.20 13.33 4.81
CA ARG A 340 -8.21 12.95 5.78
C ARG A 340 -8.55 14.13 6.71
N GLU A 341 -7.57 14.76 7.36
CA GLU A 341 -7.82 15.90 8.26
C GLU A 341 -8.54 17.06 7.54
N ALA A 342 -8.14 17.36 6.30
CA ALA A 342 -8.74 18.39 5.46
C ALA A 342 -10.20 18.09 5.04
N MET A 343 -10.65 16.85 5.17
CA MET A 343 -11.99 16.38 4.79
C MET A 343 -12.85 15.96 5.98
N ASP A 344 -12.27 15.54 7.11
CA ASP A 344 -12.96 15.09 8.34
C ASP A 344 -13.80 16.22 8.97
N GLY A 345 -13.31 17.46 8.88
CA GLY A 345 -14.03 18.67 9.28
C GLY A 345 -15.11 19.13 8.27
N VAL A 346 -15.22 18.49 7.11
CA VAL A 346 -16.16 18.87 6.04
C VAL A 346 -17.07 17.68 5.75
N GLN A 347 -18.26 17.63 6.33
CA GLN A 347 -19.23 16.64 5.89
C GLN A 347 -19.56 16.88 4.41
N ALA A 348 -19.45 15.82 3.59
CA ALA A 348 -19.84 15.85 2.20
C ALA A 348 -21.29 16.33 2.08
N PRO A 349 -21.57 17.45 1.37
CA PRO A 349 -22.95 17.92 1.17
C PRO A 349 -23.84 16.90 0.46
N ALA A 350 -23.31 15.80 -0.08
CA ALA A 350 -24.05 14.75 -0.78
C ALA A 350 -25.22 14.16 0.03
N GLU A 351 -25.06 13.89 1.33
CA GLU A 351 -26.16 13.38 2.16
C GLU A 351 -27.28 14.44 2.28
N LEU A 352 -26.88 15.69 2.51
CA LEU A 352 -27.78 16.84 2.59
C LEU A 352 -28.48 17.10 1.26
N LEU A 353 -27.79 16.99 0.13
CA LEU A 353 -28.39 17.09 -1.20
C LEU A 353 -29.44 15.99 -1.42
N VAL A 354 -29.11 14.74 -1.10
CA VAL A 354 -30.04 13.61 -1.29
C VAL A 354 -31.26 13.73 -0.36
N LYS A 355 -31.08 14.13 0.91
CA LYS A 355 -32.16 14.22 1.90
C LYS A 355 -33.00 15.50 1.78
N ASP A 356 -32.37 16.67 1.66
CA ASP A 356 -33.07 17.97 1.69
C ASP A 356 -33.70 18.34 0.35
N VAL A 357 -32.94 18.25 -0.75
CA VAL A 357 -33.49 18.46 -2.11
C VAL A 357 -34.49 17.36 -2.42
N GLY A 358 -34.19 16.13 -1.97
CA GLY A 358 -35.13 15.01 -1.98
C GLY A 358 -36.43 15.33 -1.23
N ALA A 359 -36.39 15.96 -0.06
CA ALA A 359 -37.57 16.38 0.69
C ALA A 359 -38.37 17.47 -0.03
N ILE A 360 -37.71 18.52 -0.52
CA ILE A 360 -38.37 19.63 -1.22
C ILE A 360 -39.07 19.12 -2.49
N LEU A 361 -38.39 18.33 -3.33
CA LEU A 361 -38.98 17.76 -4.54
C LEU A 361 -40.11 16.74 -4.23
N THR A 362 -39.95 15.91 -3.19
CA THR A 362 -41.03 14.99 -2.75
C THR A 362 -42.26 15.75 -2.29
N GLY A 363 -42.08 16.88 -1.60
CA GLY A 363 -43.15 17.78 -1.19
C GLY A 363 -43.86 18.44 -2.37
N LEU A 364 -43.11 18.92 -3.37
CA LEU A 364 -43.66 19.57 -4.57
C LEU A 364 -44.40 18.57 -5.48
N ASP A 365 -43.86 17.37 -5.73
CA ASP A 365 -44.60 16.31 -6.44
C ASP A 365 -45.88 15.92 -5.67
N MET A 366 -45.83 15.81 -4.33
CA MET A 366 -47.01 15.54 -3.50
C MET A 366 -48.07 16.65 -3.59
N TYR A 367 -47.67 17.92 -3.55
CA TYR A 367 -48.58 19.06 -3.71
C TYR A 367 -49.29 19.04 -5.06
N ASN A 368 -48.54 18.82 -6.15
CA ASN A 368 -49.10 18.72 -7.49
C ASN A 368 -50.01 17.49 -7.69
N ASP A 369 -49.71 16.36 -7.05
CA ASP A 369 -50.60 15.19 -7.03
C ASP A 369 -51.88 15.44 -6.23
N TYR A 370 -51.79 16.10 -5.07
CA TYR A 370 -52.95 16.41 -4.23
C TYR A 370 -53.91 17.41 -4.89
N LEU A 371 -53.38 18.51 -5.46
CA LEU A 371 -54.17 19.47 -6.22
C LEU A 371 -54.87 18.86 -7.44
N ALA A 372 -54.30 17.80 -8.03
CA ALA A 372 -54.88 17.07 -9.15
C ALA A 372 -55.75 15.88 -8.73
N GLY A 373 -56.03 15.69 -7.42
CA GLY A 373 -56.83 14.57 -6.91
C GLY A 373 -56.19 13.19 -7.08
N ARG A 374 -54.87 13.11 -7.31
CA ARG A 374 -54.12 11.88 -7.60
C ARG A 374 -53.46 11.23 -6.38
N GLY A 375 -53.45 11.91 -5.23
CA GLY A 375 -52.76 11.42 -4.03
C GLY A 375 -53.21 12.08 -2.73
N PRO A 376 -52.76 11.57 -1.57
CA PRO A 376 -53.11 12.09 -0.24
C PRO A 376 -52.36 13.39 0.11
N ASN A 377 -52.83 14.08 1.16
CA ASN A 377 -52.22 15.32 1.71
C ASN A 377 -50.91 15.10 2.49
N GLY A 378 -50.33 13.91 2.45
CA GLY A 378 -49.08 13.55 3.12
C GLY A 378 -48.33 12.42 2.41
N ARG A 379 -47.00 12.51 2.33
CA ARG A 379 -46.13 11.57 1.62
C ARG A 379 -44.87 11.29 2.43
N ASN A 380 -44.53 10.00 2.54
CA ASN A 380 -43.29 9.52 3.15
C ASN A 380 -42.35 8.99 2.05
N ARG A 381 -41.04 9.06 2.27
CA ARG A 381 -40.01 8.52 1.37
C ARG A 381 -38.82 7.96 2.16
N GLY A 382 -38.43 6.73 1.84
CA GLY A 382 -37.27 6.02 2.42
C GLY A 382 -37.43 5.66 3.91
N SER A 383 -36.52 4.81 4.40
CA SER A 383 -36.41 4.47 5.83
C SER A 383 -35.17 5.13 6.44
N ALA A 384 -35.31 5.72 7.62
CA ALA A 384 -34.21 6.11 8.50
C ALA A 384 -33.73 4.87 9.27
N ASP A 385 -32.93 4.02 8.60
CA ASP A 385 -32.33 2.80 9.18
C ASP A 385 -31.25 3.11 10.24
N GLU A 386 -30.89 4.37 10.46
CA GLU A 386 -29.94 4.85 11.48
C GLU A 386 -30.60 5.13 12.84
N ILE A 387 -30.81 4.04 13.61
CA ILE A 387 -31.16 4.10 15.03
C ILE A 387 -29.92 3.69 15.85
N ALA A 388 -29.29 4.65 16.51
CA ALA A 388 -27.93 4.50 17.06
C ALA A 388 -27.76 3.40 18.13
N ASN A 389 -28.82 3.07 18.86
CA ASN A 389 -28.75 2.24 20.07
C ASN A 389 -28.72 0.72 19.81
N GLY A 390 -28.73 0.26 18.54
CA GLY A 390 -28.63 -1.15 18.15
C GLY A 390 -29.81 -2.06 18.56
N GLN A 391 -30.71 -1.62 19.45
CA GLN A 391 -31.84 -2.41 19.92
C GLN A 391 -32.94 -2.52 18.86
N SER A 392 -33.22 -3.75 18.45
CA SER A 392 -34.30 -4.12 17.50
C SER A 392 -35.69 -4.00 18.15
N LEU A 393 -36.09 -2.78 18.52
CA LEU A 393 -37.39 -2.47 19.10
C LEU A 393 -38.44 -2.19 18.01
N GLY A 394 -38.93 -3.28 17.42
CA GLY A 394 -40.23 -3.35 16.72
C GLY A 394 -40.40 -2.45 15.51
N SER A 395 -40.00 -2.98 14.33
CA SER A 395 -40.53 -2.81 12.94
C SER A 395 -41.04 -1.46 12.37
N GLY A 396 -41.40 -0.47 13.18
CA GLY A 396 -41.78 0.87 12.72
C GLY A 396 -40.58 1.65 12.20
N SER A 397 -40.24 1.40 10.94
CA SER A 397 -39.30 2.19 10.14
C SER A 397 -39.75 3.64 10.12
N MET A 398 -38.96 4.51 10.75
CA MET A 398 -39.25 5.94 10.68
C MET A 398 -38.89 6.44 9.28
N PRO A 399 -39.77 7.19 8.61
CA PRO A 399 -39.50 7.66 7.26
C PRO A 399 -38.30 8.62 7.25
N ALA A 400 -37.39 8.44 6.28
CA ALA A 400 -36.24 9.32 6.11
C ALA A 400 -36.67 10.75 5.74
N VAL A 401 -37.72 10.85 4.92
CA VAL A 401 -38.41 12.09 4.57
C VAL A 401 -39.91 11.92 4.81
N SER A 402 -40.53 12.89 5.49
CA SER A 402 -41.98 13.07 5.56
C SER A 402 -42.37 14.46 5.09
N CYS A 403 -43.45 14.56 4.32
CA CYS A 403 -44.08 15.82 3.93
C CYS A 403 -45.60 15.79 4.20
N GLN A 404 -46.17 16.93 4.56
CA GLN A 404 -47.62 17.15 4.73
C GLN A 404 -48.01 18.53 4.18
N LEU A 405 -49.29 18.71 3.85
CA LEU A 405 -49.85 19.97 3.35
C LEU A 405 -50.58 20.75 4.45
N TYR A 406 -50.42 22.08 4.44
CA TYR A 406 -50.89 23.00 5.46
C TYR A 406 -51.55 24.24 4.87
N THR A 407 -52.39 24.89 5.67
CA THR A 407 -53.06 26.15 5.32
C THR A 407 -52.25 27.38 5.73
N THR A 408 -51.26 27.21 6.63
CA THR A 408 -50.46 28.29 7.23
C THR A 408 -48.95 28.09 7.01
N ALA A 409 -48.19 29.19 6.91
CA ALA A 409 -46.73 29.16 6.73
C ALA A 409 -45.96 28.55 7.92
N VAL A 410 -46.60 28.48 9.09
CA VAL A 410 -46.04 27.90 10.33
C VAL A 410 -46.25 26.39 10.44
N ASN A 411 -47.04 25.79 9.54
CA ASN A 411 -47.33 24.36 9.47
C ASN A 411 -47.98 23.80 10.75
N ASP A 412 -49.03 24.49 11.26
CA ASP A 412 -49.82 24.08 12.42
C ASP A 412 -51.20 23.50 12.06
N VAL A 413 -51.87 24.03 11.03
CA VAL A 413 -53.17 23.56 10.53
C VAL A 413 -52.99 22.81 9.21
N LEU A 414 -53.28 21.50 9.21
CA LEU A 414 -53.25 20.65 8.02
C LEU A 414 -54.35 21.06 7.02
N ALA A 415 -54.03 20.99 5.73
CA ALA A 415 -55.02 21.14 4.67
C ALA A 415 -55.88 19.86 4.53
N THR A 416 -57.19 20.04 4.45
CA THR A 416 -58.18 18.95 4.27
C THR A 416 -58.76 18.91 2.86
N THR A 417 -58.73 20.04 2.15
CA THR A 417 -59.13 20.18 0.74
C THR A 417 -57.97 20.71 -0.15
N PRO A 418 -57.98 20.46 -1.47
CA PRO A 418 -57.04 21.07 -2.41
C PRO A 418 -56.99 22.60 -2.33
N GLU A 419 -58.13 23.25 -2.12
CA GLU A 419 -58.27 24.70 -2.01
C GLU A 419 -57.64 25.28 -0.73
N GLU A 420 -57.47 24.45 0.30
CA GLU A 420 -56.80 24.78 1.56
C GLU A 420 -55.28 24.63 1.50
N ALA A 421 -54.73 23.84 0.56
CA ALA A 421 -53.30 23.60 0.47
C ALA A 421 -52.55 24.86 0.00
N ARG A 422 -51.79 25.49 0.91
CA ARG A 422 -51.00 26.70 0.63
C ARG A 422 -49.52 26.54 0.96
N PHE A 423 -49.18 25.67 1.90
CA PHE A 423 -47.80 25.43 2.33
C PHE A 423 -47.51 23.94 2.42
N ILE A 424 -46.25 23.58 2.22
CA ILE A 424 -45.75 22.20 2.36
C ILE A 424 -44.77 22.18 3.53
N GLY A 425 -45.09 21.42 4.57
CA GLY A 425 -44.19 21.17 5.68
C GLY A 425 -43.48 19.83 5.46
N CYS A 426 -42.17 19.85 5.26
CA CYS A 426 -41.36 18.65 5.10
C CYS A 426 -40.34 18.47 6.24
N SER A 427 -39.85 17.25 6.40
CA SER A 427 -38.95 16.83 7.47
C SER A 427 -37.97 15.76 6.98
N ALA A 428 -36.69 16.10 6.90
CA ALA A 428 -35.61 15.15 6.60
C ALA A 428 -34.91 14.70 7.89
N GLN A 429 -34.90 13.41 8.19
CA GLN A 429 -34.27 12.85 9.39
C GLN A 429 -32.79 12.53 9.13
N TYR A 430 -31.91 12.98 10.03
CA TYR A 430 -30.48 12.68 9.96
C TYR A 430 -30.12 11.62 10.99
N TYR A 431 -30.46 11.84 12.25
CA TYR A 431 -30.10 10.95 13.36
C TYR A 431 -31.28 10.73 14.31
N VAL A 432 -31.45 9.50 14.79
CA VAL A 432 -32.56 9.10 15.67
C VAL A 432 -32.05 8.24 16.82
N THR A 433 -32.45 8.59 18.05
CA THR A 433 -32.30 7.72 19.22
C THR A 433 -33.68 7.32 19.77
N ARG A 434 -33.78 6.08 20.26
CA ARG A 434 -34.92 5.62 21.05
C ARG A 434 -34.43 5.15 22.42
N VAL A 435 -35.13 5.54 23.48
CA VAL A 435 -34.84 5.19 24.87
C VAL A 435 -36.11 4.64 25.50
N ALA A 436 -36.03 3.46 26.12
CA ALA A 436 -37.13 2.92 26.91
C ALA A 436 -37.28 3.73 28.20
N ILE A 437 -38.51 4.12 28.53
CA ILE A 437 -38.85 4.88 29.73
C ILE A 437 -39.95 4.15 30.51
N ASN A 438 -40.21 4.56 31.76
CA ASN A 438 -41.26 3.93 32.56
C ASN A 438 -42.63 4.08 31.87
N GLY A 439 -43.22 2.96 31.45
CA GLY A 439 -44.49 2.92 30.72
C GLY A 439 -44.46 3.43 29.28
N GLY A 440 -43.30 3.48 28.61
CA GLY A 440 -43.24 3.97 27.22
C GLY A 440 -41.87 3.95 26.53
N ILE A 441 -41.81 4.64 25.38
CA ILE A 441 -40.59 4.89 24.60
C ILE A 441 -40.47 6.39 24.35
N GLU A 442 -39.31 6.96 24.60
CA GLU A 442 -38.93 8.28 24.12
C GLU A 442 -38.13 8.17 22.82
N THR A 443 -38.49 8.93 21.80
CA THR A 443 -37.72 9.09 20.56
C THR A 443 -37.20 10.52 20.47
N THR A 444 -35.88 10.69 20.38
CA THR A 444 -35.28 11.96 19.96
C THR A 444 -34.86 11.88 18.49
N ARG A 445 -35.20 12.91 17.71
CA ARG A 445 -34.87 13.04 16.29
C ARG A 445 -34.14 14.35 16.03
N TRP A 446 -33.06 14.27 15.28
CA TRP A 446 -32.30 15.40 14.75
C TRP A 446 -32.57 15.48 13.24
N ARG A 447 -33.16 16.59 12.82
CA ARG A 447 -33.86 16.69 11.53
C ARG A 447 -33.80 18.10 10.94
N HIS A 448 -33.83 18.21 9.62
CA HIS A 448 -34.12 19.47 8.94
C HIS A 448 -35.63 19.62 8.80
N GLY A 449 -36.18 20.75 9.25
CA GLY A 449 -37.60 21.07 9.16
C GLY A 449 -37.85 22.19 8.17
N PHE A 450 -38.59 21.89 7.11
CA PHE A 450 -38.89 22.79 6.00
C PHE A 450 -40.28 23.41 6.12
N SER A 451 -40.42 24.65 5.65
CA SER A 451 -41.69 25.20 5.19
C SER A 451 -41.48 25.74 3.78
N ILE A 452 -42.28 25.27 2.82
CA ILE A 452 -42.16 25.56 1.38
C ILE A 452 -43.47 26.21 0.93
N GLU A 453 -43.37 27.29 0.15
CA GLU A 453 -44.51 28.04 -0.39
C GLU A 453 -44.53 27.92 -1.93
N PRO A 454 -45.47 27.14 -2.51
CA PRO A 454 -45.60 27.01 -3.96
C PRO A 454 -46.27 28.23 -4.60
N GLY A 455 -45.63 28.80 -5.62
CA GLY A 455 -46.18 29.86 -6.46
C GLY A 455 -46.83 29.31 -7.74
N ALA A 456 -47.78 30.06 -8.30
CA ALA A 456 -48.63 29.63 -9.43
C ALA A 456 -47.87 29.22 -10.70
N ASN A 457 -46.65 29.72 -10.90
CA ASN A 457 -45.82 29.46 -12.09
C ASN A 457 -44.82 28.30 -11.90
N GLY A 458 -45.03 27.41 -10.93
CA GLY A 458 -44.10 26.32 -10.59
C GLY A 458 -42.85 26.79 -9.82
N SER A 459 -42.65 28.10 -9.68
CA SER A 459 -41.74 28.74 -8.73
C SER A 459 -42.09 28.37 -7.28
N PHE A 460 -41.10 28.26 -6.40
CA PHE A 460 -41.33 28.08 -4.96
C PHE A 460 -40.29 28.84 -4.13
N THR A 461 -40.66 29.23 -2.91
CA THR A 461 -39.70 29.62 -1.86
C THR A 461 -39.66 28.56 -0.77
N TYR A 462 -38.58 28.52 0.01
CA TYR A 462 -38.51 27.66 1.19
C TYR A 462 -37.73 28.32 2.32
N SER A 463 -38.06 27.90 3.54
CA SER A 463 -37.24 28.11 4.73
C SER A 463 -36.91 26.78 5.39
N THR A 464 -35.70 26.63 5.92
CA THR A 464 -35.26 25.40 6.60
C THR A 464 -34.33 25.71 7.79
N ARG A 465 -34.27 24.77 8.73
CA ARG A 465 -33.41 24.82 9.93
C ARG A 465 -33.20 23.43 10.53
N PRO A 466 -32.04 23.17 11.16
CA PRO A 466 -31.84 21.97 11.95
C PRO A 466 -32.61 22.07 13.27
N ARG A 467 -33.27 20.98 13.67
CA ARG A 467 -34.12 20.90 14.87
C ARG A 467 -33.90 19.59 15.62
N ARG A 468 -33.95 19.65 16.95
CA ARG A 468 -34.09 18.48 17.83
C ARG A 468 -35.54 18.40 18.31
N THR A 469 -36.25 17.34 17.90
CA THR A 469 -37.56 17.01 18.48
C THR A 469 -37.46 15.82 19.41
N VAL A 470 -38.11 15.90 20.57
CA VAL A 470 -38.34 14.77 21.46
C VAL A 470 -39.82 14.42 21.39
N GLN A 471 -40.12 13.12 21.24
CA GLN A 471 -41.46 12.56 21.21
C GLN A 471 -41.55 11.43 22.23
N THR A 472 -42.32 11.66 23.28
CA THR A 472 -42.50 10.75 24.41
C THR A 472 -43.82 10.00 24.20
N CYS A 473 -43.74 8.68 24.01
CA CYS A 473 -44.88 7.81 23.72
C CYS A 473 -45.10 6.82 24.88
N THR A 474 -46.13 7.06 25.70
CA THR A 474 -46.56 6.13 26.75
C THR A 474 -47.84 5.41 26.29
N THR A 475 -49.02 5.85 26.72
CA THR A 475 -50.32 5.46 26.13
C THR A 475 -50.68 6.32 24.93
N THR A 476 -50.15 7.54 24.84
CA THR A 476 -50.23 8.42 23.68
C THR A 476 -48.85 8.98 23.36
N CYS A 477 -48.62 9.33 22.09
CA CYS A 477 -47.40 10.00 21.64
C CYS A 477 -47.56 11.51 21.72
N THR A 478 -46.72 12.18 22.50
CA THR A 478 -46.70 13.64 22.64
C THR A 478 -45.32 14.20 22.28
N GLN A 479 -45.27 15.36 21.61
CA GLN A 479 -44.00 16.05 21.30
C GLN A 479 -43.61 16.93 22.50
N THR A 480 -42.72 16.42 23.34
CA THR A 480 -42.29 17.06 24.59
C THR A 480 -41.22 18.14 24.39
N ALA A 481 -40.48 18.12 23.28
CA ALA A 481 -39.59 19.21 22.88
C ALA A 481 -39.49 19.38 21.36
N ASN A 482 -39.24 20.61 20.90
CA ASN A 482 -39.10 20.95 19.46
C ASN A 482 -38.14 22.14 19.25
N VAL A 483 -36.89 21.96 19.69
CA VAL A 483 -35.85 23.00 19.74
C VAL A 483 -35.24 23.21 18.36
N ALA A 484 -35.15 24.46 17.91
CA ALA A 484 -34.32 24.83 16.75
C ALA A 484 -32.86 24.92 17.20
N LEU A 485 -31.94 24.32 16.43
CA LEU A 485 -30.52 24.28 16.77
C LEU A 485 -29.75 25.45 16.16
N LEU A 486 -30.21 25.94 15.00
CA LEU A 486 -29.77 27.18 14.36
C LEU A 486 -30.99 28.01 13.93
N THR A 487 -30.75 29.25 13.51
CA THR A 487 -31.73 30.12 12.85
C THR A 487 -32.25 29.50 11.55
N SER A 488 -33.43 29.95 11.10
CA SER A 488 -33.90 29.60 9.75
C SER A 488 -33.03 30.26 8.69
N VAL A 489 -32.69 29.50 7.66
CA VAL A 489 -32.15 29.99 6.38
C VAL A 489 -33.19 29.80 5.28
N THR A 490 -33.02 30.47 4.14
CA THR A 490 -33.99 30.51 3.05
C THR A 490 -33.37 30.30 1.68
N GLY A 491 -34.20 29.82 0.75
CA GLY A 491 -33.90 29.79 -0.67
C GLY A 491 -35.15 29.76 -1.52
N ALA A 492 -34.96 29.60 -2.82
CA ALA A 492 -36.02 29.54 -3.80
C ALA A 492 -35.68 28.54 -4.91
N GLY A 493 -36.62 28.36 -5.84
CA GLY A 493 -36.41 27.54 -7.01
C GLY A 493 -37.60 27.61 -7.96
N SER A 494 -37.57 26.78 -9.00
CA SER A 494 -38.71 26.55 -9.88
C SER A 494 -38.80 25.10 -10.31
N THR A 495 -39.99 24.70 -10.75
CA THR A 495 -40.28 23.41 -11.35
C THR A 495 -40.98 23.62 -12.69
N THR A 496 -40.61 22.81 -13.68
CA THR A 496 -41.38 22.66 -14.92
C THR A 496 -42.27 21.44 -14.75
N LEU A 497 -43.57 21.58 -15.04
CA LEU A 497 -44.54 20.50 -14.94
C LEU A 497 -44.98 20.03 -16.32
N THR A 498 -44.95 18.73 -16.55
CA THR A 498 -45.58 18.08 -17.71
C THR A 498 -46.61 17.08 -17.20
N ASN A 499 -47.85 17.17 -17.69
CA ASN A 499 -48.99 16.37 -17.20
C ASN A 499 -49.14 16.42 -15.65
N GLY A 500 -48.75 17.54 -15.03
CA GLY A 500 -48.81 17.75 -13.59
C GLY A 500 -47.74 17.04 -12.76
N ARG A 501 -46.65 16.51 -13.36
CA ARG A 501 -45.47 15.98 -12.66
C ARG A 501 -44.22 16.81 -12.97
N ILE A 502 -43.27 16.86 -12.05
CA ILE A 502 -42.01 17.60 -12.24
C ILE A 502 -41.15 16.93 -13.32
N THR A 503 -40.85 17.67 -14.39
CA THR A 503 -39.95 17.27 -15.50
C THR A 503 -38.67 18.11 -15.60
N ALA A 504 -38.60 19.23 -14.90
CA ALA A 504 -37.34 19.92 -14.60
C ALA A 504 -37.44 20.71 -13.29
N PHE A 505 -36.30 20.98 -12.66
CA PHE A 505 -36.21 21.86 -11.49
C PHE A 505 -34.96 22.74 -11.51
N SER A 506 -35.05 23.88 -10.81
CA SER A 506 -33.92 24.66 -10.34
C SER A 506 -34.09 24.97 -8.85
N MET A 507 -32.98 25.12 -8.11
CA MET A 507 -32.97 25.47 -6.70
C MET A 507 -31.72 26.28 -6.36
N GLN A 508 -31.91 27.44 -5.74
CA GLN A 508 -30.81 28.34 -5.34
C GLN A 508 -31.11 28.97 -3.97
N GLY A 509 -30.11 29.02 -3.10
CA GLY A 509 -30.20 29.65 -1.77
C GLY A 509 -29.56 28.81 -0.68
N ASP A 510 -29.92 29.08 0.57
CA ASP A 510 -29.29 28.42 1.73
C ASP A 510 -30.13 27.24 2.23
N LEU A 511 -29.49 26.07 2.37
CA LEU A 511 -29.98 24.94 3.14
C LEU A 511 -29.35 24.93 4.55
N ALA A 512 -30.00 24.20 5.45
CA ALA A 512 -29.63 24.11 6.86
C ALA A 512 -28.19 23.63 7.09
N GLY A 513 -27.65 23.90 8.28
CA GLY A 513 -26.40 23.30 8.73
C GLY A 513 -26.56 21.78 8.86
N ALA A 514 -25.67 21.00 8.23
CA ALA A 514 -25.71 19.54 8.17
C ALA A 514 -25.31 18.89 9.51
N PHE A 515 -25.83 17.69 9.80
CA PHE A 515 -25.45 16.88 10.96
C PHE A 515 -24.39 15.84 10.58
N LYS A 516 -23.23 15.82 11.25
CA LYS A 516 -22.14 14.86 10.94
C LYS A 516 -22.70 13.43 10.95
N SER A 517 -22.45 12.69 9.86
CA SER A 517 -23.02 11.36 9.58
C SER A 517 -23.06 10.45 10.82
N GLY A 518 -24.22 9.88 11.14
CA GLY A 518 -24.40 9.00 12.30
C GLY A 518 -24.30 9.69 13.68
N THR A 519 -24.37 11.03 13.76
CA THR A 519 -24.29 11.78 15.02
C THR A 519 -25.38 12.85 15.17
N ASN A 520 -25.41 13.52 16.32
CA ASN A 520 -26.27 14.66 16.60
C ASN A 520 -25.57 16.04 16.51
N GLU A 521 -24.29 16.08 16.13
CA GLU A 521 -23.50 17.31 16.04
C GLU A 521 -23.65 17.96 14.67
N LEU A 522 -23.64 19.30 14.61
CA LEU A 522 -23.63 20.04 13.35
C LEU A 522 -22.20 20.16 12.80
N ALA A 523 -22.04 19.95 11.50
CA ALA A 523 -20.78 20.05 10.78
C ALA A 523 -20.49 21.47 10.26
N ASN A 524 -21.55 22.23 9.94
CA ASN A 524 -21.46 23.58 9.40
C ASN A 524 -22.66 24.44 9.86
N GLN A 525 -22.62 25.75 9.61
CA GLN A 525 -23.70 26.68 9.94
C GLN A 525 -24.82 26.66 8.88
N LYS A 526 -24.43 26.57 7.61
CA LYS A 526 -25.33 26.51 6.46
C LYS A 526 -24.66 25.90 5.23
N THR A 527 -25.47 25.50 4.27
CA THR A 527 -25.00 24.99 2.97
C THR A 527 -25.67 25.76 1.84
N THR A 528 -24.96 26.68 1.17
CA THR A 528 -25.52 27.40 0.01
C THR A 528 -25.51 26.49 -1.22
N VAL A 529 -26.66 26.32 -1.85
CA VAL A 529 -26.84 25.48 -3.06
C VAL A 529 -27.19 26.31 -4.28
N ASP A 530 -26.78 25.80 -5.44
CA ASP A 530 -27.21 26.23 -6.77
C ASP A 530 -27.26 24.97 -7.65
N LEU A 531 -28.48 24.48 -7.92
CA LEU A 531 -28.73 23.15 -8.48
C LEU A 531 -29.78 23.21 -9.57
N THR A 532 -29.59 22.40 -10.61
CA THR A 532 -30.60 22.19 -11.66
C THR A 532 -30.73 20.70 -11.97
N GLY A 533 -31.86 20.31 -12.54
CA GLY A 533 -32.04 18.96 -13.07
C GLY A 533 -33.26 18.81 -13.96
N THR A 534 -33.28 17.71 -14.71
CA THR A 534 -34.40 17.31 -15.57
C THR A 534 -34.84 15.89 -15.21
N ARG A 535 -36.09 15.56 -15.51
CA ARG A 535 -36.68 14.24 -15.33
C ARG A 535 -37.53 13.91 -16.55
N THR A 536 -37.06 13.00 -17.38
CA THR A 536 -37.89 12.38 -18.41
C THR A 536 -38.77 11.32 -17.74
N ILE A 537 -40.03 11.21 -18.15
CA ILE A 537 -40.95 10.16 -17.71
C ILE A 537 -41.50 9.48 -18.96
N ASP A 538 -41.36 8.16 -19.07
CA ASP A 538 -41.83 7.39 -20.23
C ASP A 538 -43.31 6.99 -20.14
N ALA A 539 -43.82 6.33 -21.18
CA ALA A 539 -45.22 5.86 -21.24
C ALA A 539 -45.53 4.72 -20.24
N GLN A 540 -44.51 4.11 -19.63
CA GLN A 540 -44.63 3.08 -18.60
C GLN A 540 -44.60 3.67 -17.19
N ASN A 541 -44.45 5.00 -17.07
CA ASN A 541 -44.20 5.81 -15.86
C ASN A 541 -42.78 5.74 -15.28
N MET A 542 -41.82 5.17 -16.01
CA MET A 542 -40.43 5.11 -15.58
C MET A 542 -39.76 6.46 -15.74
N SER A 543 -38.96 6.88 -14.76
CA SER A 543 -38.23 8.13 -14.87
C SER A 543 -36.72 7.96 -14.96
N SER A 544 -36.12 8.75 -15.85
CA SER A 544 -34.69 9.00 -15.91
C SER A 544 -34.44 10.45 -15.56
N SER A 545 -33.59 10.67 -14.57
CA SER A 545 -33.27 12.01 -14.06
C SER A 545 -31.84 12.39 -14.40
N THR A 546 -31.59 13.68 -14.60
CA THR A 546 -30.25 14.26 -14.65
C THR A 546 -30.17 15.48 -13.75
N PHE A 547 -28.99 15.76 -13.19
CA PHE A 547 -28.79 16.92 -12.31
C PHE A 547 -27.33 17.42 -12.34
N SER A 548 -27.13 18.70 -12.02
CA SER A 548 -25.82 19.31 -11.88
C SER A 548 -25.90 20.57 -11.01
N GLY A 549 -24.76 21.07 -10.53
CA GLY A 549 -24.69 22.30 -9.74
C GLY A 549 -23.60 22.29 -8.66
N THR A 550 -23.80 23.09 -7.60
CA THR A 550 -22.88 23.20 -6.46
C THR A 550 -23.60 23.25 -5.12
N ALA A 551 -22.90 22.82 -4.07
CA ALA A 551 -23.25 22.99 -2.67
C ALA A 551 -22.00 23.46 -1.90
N LYS A 552 -22.11 24.54 -1.13
CA LYS A 552 -21.00 25.24 -0.46
C LYS A 552 -21.26 25.31 1.05
N SER A 553 -20.43 24.64 1.83
CA SER A 553 -20.52 24.56 3.29
C SER A 553 -19.85 25.77 3.93
N TYR A 554 -20.54 26.47 4.84
CA TYR A 554 -20.03 27.64 5.55
C TYR A 554 -20.07 27.46 7.07
N ASP A 555 -19.05 27.96 7.76
CA ASP A 555 -19.01 28.00 9.23
C ASP A 555 -19.84 29.18 9.81
N ALA A 556 -19.82 29.33 11.13
CA ALA A 556 -20.54 30.42 11.83
C ALA A 556 -19.98 31.83 11.52
N ASN A 557 -18.75 31.93 11.01
CA ASN A 557 -18.08 33.17 10.60
C ASN A 557 -18.22 33.44 9.08
N ALA A 558 -19.01 32.63 8.37
CA ALA A 558 -19.14 32.62 6.90
C ALA A 558 -17.85 32.29 6.12
N VAL A 559 -16.89 31.61 6.75
CA VAL A 559 -15.73 31.00 6.08
C VAL A 559 -16.20 29.78 5.30
N LEU A 560 -15.73 29.63 4.06
CA LEU A 560 -16.01 28.47 3.22
C LEU A 560 -15.21 27.26 3.71
N LEU A 561 -15.92 26.24 4.22
CA LEU A 561 -15.34 24.96 4.65
C LEU A 561 -15.06 24.05 3.46
N GLY A 562 -15.94 24.04 2.45
CA GLY A 562 -15.75 23.27 1.23
C GLY A 562 -16.87 23.41 0.21
N THR A 563 -16.61 22.98 -1.02
CA THR A 563 -17.54 22.99 -2.14
C THR A 563 -17.66 21.59 -2.74
N LEU A 564 -18.88 21.05 -2.79
CA LEU A 564 -19.22 19.91 -3.64
C LEU A 564 -19.85 20.44 -4.93
N LYS A 565 -19.17 20.27 -6.06
CA LYS A 565 -19.70 20.50 -7.40
C LYS A 565 -20.12 19.16 -8.01
N VAL A 566 -21.37 19.07 -8.45
CA VAL A 566 -21.82 18.00 -9.35
C VAL A 566 -21.63 18.52 -10.78
N ASN A 567 -20.63 17.97 -11.48
CA ASN A 567 -20.39 18.27 -12.90
C ASN A 567 -21.54 17.70 -13.73
N SER A 568 -21.89 16.43 -13.49
CA SER A 568 -23.10 15.79 -13.97
C SER A 568 -23.51 14.65 -13.05
N GLY A 569 -24.80 14.41 -12.91
CA GLY A 569 -25.37 13.25 -12.25
C GLY A 569 -26.57 12.74 -13.02
N SER A 570 -26.83 11.43 -12.94
CA SER A 570 -28.00 10.81 -13.55
C SER A 570 -28.52 9.62 -12.76
N THR A 571 -29.79 9.29 -12.94
CA THR A 571 -30.41 8.04 -12.47
C THR A 571 -31.39 7.50 -13.51
N SER A 572 -31.61 6.19 -13.52
CA SER A 572 -32.73 5.56 -14.21
C SER A 572 -33.43 4.53 -13.31
N GLU A 573 -34.74 4.36 -13.53
CA GLU A 573 -35.58 3.44 -12.79
C GLU A 573 -36.02 2.25 -13.66
N ILE A 574 -36.22 1.06 -13.07
CA ILE A 574 -36.91 -0.09 -13.69
C ILE A 574 -38.28 -0.34 -13.04
N PRO A 575 -39.28 -0.84 -13.79
CA PRO A 575 -40.64 -1.00 -13.31
C PRO A 575 -40.79 -2.08 -12.24
N VAL A 576 -41.45 -1.72 -11.14
CA VAL A 576 -41.73 -2.60 -9.99
C VAL A 576 -43.22 -2.74 -9.71
N SER A 577 -43.56 -3.80 -8.98
CA SER A 577 -44.89 -4.13 -8.47
C SER A 577 -44.85 -4.52 -7.00
N TRP A 578 -46.01 -4.56 -6.35
CA TRP A 578 -46.20 -5.17 -5.03
C TRP A 578 -46.76 -6.59 -5.18
N ASP A 579 -46.38 -7.50 -4.28
CA ASP A 579 -47.09 -8.76 -4.05
C ASP A 579 -48.25 -8.60 -3.05
N ALA A 580 -49.01 -9.67 -2.82
CA ALA A 580 -50.14 -9.68 -1.89
C ALA A 580 -49.75 -9.56 -0.39
N ASN A 581 -48.48 -9.32 -0.06
CA ASN A 581 -47.95 -9.13 1.28
C ASN A 581 -47.14 -7.80 1.40
N ASP A 582 -47.35 -6.87 0.46
CA ASP A 582 -46.61 -5.59 0.34
C ASP A 582 -45.08 -5.74 0.11
N ASN A 583 -44.60 -6.87 -0.42
CA ASN A 583 -43.21 -7.02 -0.87
C ASN A 583 -43.01 -6.44 -2.28
N LEU A 584 -41.87 -5.79 -2.52
CA LEU A 584 -41.49 -5.27 -3.83
C LEU A 584 -41.01 -6.41 -4.75
N VAL A 585 -41.65 -6.56 -5.91
CA VAL A 585 -41.40 -7.62 -6.90
C VAL A 585 -41.25 -7.03 -8.31
N ALA A 586 -40.72 -7.81 -9.24
CA ALA A 586 -40.66 -7.40 -10.65
C ALA A 586 -42.09 -7.23 -11.20
N ARG A 587 -42.31 -6.26 -12.09
CA ARG A 587 -43.63 -6.00 -12.71
C ARG A 587 -44.18 -7.19 -13.53
N ASN A 588 -43.33 -8.16 -13.89
CA ASN A 588 -43.67 -9.41 -14.56
C ASN A 588 -43.58 -10.65 -13.67
N ALA A 589 -43.41 -10.50 -12.34
CA ALA A 589 -43.43 -11.61 -11.41
C ALA A 589 -44.83 -12.25 -11.32
N PRO A 590 -44.97 -13.58 -11.22
CA PRO A 590 -46.28 -14.25 -11.08
C PRO A 590 -47.08 -13.85 -9.83
N THR A 591 -46.43 -13.20 -8.85
CA THR A 591 -47.02 -12.73 -7.60
C THR A 591 -47.39 -11.24 -7.62
N ALA A 592 -47.07 -10.51 -8.69
CA ALA A 592 -47.37 -9.08 -8.82
C ALA A 592 -48.88 -8.84 -8.88
N VAL A 593 -49.43 -8.09 -7.91
CA VAL A 593 -50.86 -7.72 -7.87
C VAL A 593 -51.09 -6.27 -8.29
N ASP A 594 -50.23 -5.35 -7.86
CA ASP A 594 -50.37 -3.91 -8.11
C ASP A 594 -49.08 -3.26 -8.62
N PRO A 595 -49.12 -2.18 -9.43
CA PRO A 595 -47.92 -1.42 -9.83
C PRO A 595 -47.35 -0.61 -8.64
N ALA A 596 -46.05 -0.76 -8.37
CA ALA A 596 -45.35 -0.07 -7.29
C ALA A 596 -44.61 1.21 -7.75
N GLY A 597 -44.47 1.41 -9.06
CA GLY A 597 -43.74 2.53 -9.66
C GLY A 597 -42.39 2.07 -10.22
N GLY A 598 -41.30 2.68 -9.76
CA GLY A 598 -39.94 2.37 -10.20
C GLY A 598 -38.94 2.22 -9.04
N ASP A 599 -37.93 1.38 -9.24
CA ASP A 599 -36.76 1.24 -8.37
C ASP A 599 -35.45 1.53 -9.14
N LEU A 600 -34.39 1.94 -8.43
CA LEU A 600 -33.13 2.43 -9.00
C LEU A 600 -32.39 1.32 -9.76
N ALA A 601 -32.33 1.45 -11.09
CA ALA A 601 -31.63 0.52 -11.97
C ALA A 601 -30.17 0.91 -12.20
N THR A 602 -29.93 2.16 -12.60
CA THR A 602 -28.58 2.70 -12.82
C THR A 602 -28.48 4.13 -12.33
N GLY A 603 -27.25 4.60 -12.14
CA GLY A 603 -26.99 6.01 -11.87
C GLY A 603 -25.53 6.37 -12.09
N SER A 604 -25.25 7.66 -12.23
CA SER A 604 -23.90 8.21 -12.33
C SER A 604 -23.81 9.53 -11.59
N LEU A 605 -22.60 9.86 -11.13
CA LEU A 605 -22.31 11.07 -10.38
C LEU A 605 -20.84 11.46 -10.58
N ASP A 606 -20.57 12.38 -11.50
CA ASP A 606 -19.30 13.06 -11.71
C ASP A 606 -19.23 14.29 -10.80
N ILE A 607 -18.29 14.27 -9.86
CA ILE A 607 -18.14 15.27 -8.80
C ILE A 607 -16.71 15.78 -8.65
N LEU A 608 -16.64 17.05 -8.29
CA LEU A 608 -15.46 17.73 -7.79
C LEU A 608 -15.79 18.24 -6.37
N TRP A 609 -15.16 17.67 -5.36
CA TRP A 609 -15.31 18.07 -3.96
C TRP A 609 -14.00 18.66 -3.46
N THR A 610 -13.99 19.96 -3.16
CA THR A 610 -12.82 20.70 -2.69
C THR A 610 -13.02 21.30 -1.31
N THR A 611 -11.92 21.45 -0.58
CA THR A 611 -11.76 22.26 0.64
C THR A 611 -10.55 23.20 0.43
N PRO A 612 -10.21 24.09 1.36
CA PRO A 612 -9.01 24.94 1.22
C PRO A 612 -7.69 24.16 1.09
N SER A 613 -7.65 22.89 1.52
CA SER A 613 -6.42 22.08 1.61
C SER A 613 -6.53 20.68 0.98
N ALA A 614 -7.68 20.29 0.41
CA ALA A 614 -7.86 18.99 -0.25
C ALA A 614 -8.85 19.02 -1.42
N GLU A 615 -8.72 18.05 -2.33
CA GLU A 615 -9.60 17.83 -3.47
C GLU A 615 -9.80 16.34 -3.76
N PHE A 616 -11.06 15.92 -3.87
CA PHE A 616 -11.44 14.72 -4.61
C PHE A 616 -12.10 15.12 -5.93
N ALA A 617 -11.57 14.61 -7.04
CA ALA A 617 -12.19 14.75 -8.36
C ALA A 617 -12.41 13.35 -8.95
N GLY A 618 -13.66 12.99 -9.27
CA GLY A 618 -13.99 11.64 -9.73
C GLY A 618 -15.46 11.38 -10.03
N SER A 619 -15.73 10.21 -10.60
CA SER A 619 -17.06 9.72 -10.93
C SER A 619 -17.41 8.45 -10.18
N PHE A 620 -18.59 8.45 -9.56
CA PHE A 620 -19.29 7.27 -9.06
C PHE A 620 -20.31 6.80 -10.09
N ALA A 621 -20.47 5.48 -10.26
CA ALA A 621 -21.43 4.87 -11.17
C ALA A 621 -22.02 3.59 -10.59
N LEU A 622 -23.34 3.45 -10.75
CA LEU A 622 -24.09 2.20 -10.60
C LEU A 622 -24.45 1.75 -12.01
N THR A 623 -23.74 0.74 -12.51
CA THR A 623 -24.02 0.11 -13.81
C THR A 623 -24.55 -1.28 -13.58
N ASP A 624 -25.38 -1.76 -14.51
CA ASP A 624 -25.94 -3.12 -14.49
C ASP A 624 -26.87 -3.36 -13.28
N SER A 625 -28.00 -4.03 -13.49
CA SER A 625 -28.87 -4.43 -12.39
C SER A 625 -29.56 -5.75 -12.68
N SER A 626 -29.94 -6.46 -11.62
CA SER A 626 -30.55 -7.77 -11.72
C SER A 626 -31.61 -7.97 -10.65
N TRP A 627 -32.68 -8.63 -11.05
CA TRP A 627 -33.53 -9.35 -10.12
C TRP A 627 -32.84 -10.63 -9.66
N ASP A 628 -33.23 -11.12 -8.50
CA ASP A 628 -33.00 -12.50 -8.08
C ASP A 628 -33.92 -13.45 -8.88
N LYS A 629 -33.63 -14.75 -8.83
CA LYS A 629 -34.36 -15.81 -9.55
C LYS A 629 -35.84 -15.90 -9.18
N SER A 630 -36.21 -15.47 -7.97
CA SER A 630 -37.61 -15.38 -7.52
C SER A 630 -38.35 -14.12 -7.99
N LEU A 631 -37.66 -13.14 -8.59
CA LEU A 631 -38.19 -11.83 -8.98
C LEU A 631 -38.74 -11.03 -7.78
N THR A 632 -38.14 -11.23 -6.60
CA THR A 632 -38.52 -10.69 -5.27
C THR A 632 -37.49 -9.76 -4.65
N SER A 633 -36.28 -9.69 -5.22
CA SER A 633 -35.24 -8.77 -4.80
C SER A 633 -34.51 -8.22 -6.03
N HIS A 634 -34.36 -6.90 -6.08
CA HIS A 634 -33.60 -6.19 -7.10
C HIS A 634 -32.40 -5.49 -6.48
N ILE A 635 -31.25 -5.54 -7.16
CA ILE A 635 -30.05 -4.77 -6.83
C ILE A 635 -29.35 -4.26 -8.11
N PRO A 636 -28.70 -3.08 -8.06
CA PRO A 636 -27.58 -2.78 -8.95
C PRO A 636 -26.48 -3.83 -8.76
N THR A 637 -25.98 -4.40 -9.84
CA THR A 637 -24.99 -5.50 -9.82
C THR A 637 -23.57 -5.04 -10.05
N LYS A 638 -23.31 -3.76 -10.37
CA LYS A 638 -21.95 -3.22 -10.39
C LYS A 638 -21.88 -1.76 -9.92
N VAL A 639 -20.86 -1.47 -9.12
CA VAL A 639 -20.53 -0.18 -8.54
C VAL A 639 -19.12 0.17 -8.96
N THR A 640 -18.88 1.36 -9.50
CA THR A 640 -17.55 1.85 -9.86
C THR A 640 -17.34 3.25 -9.28
N LEU A 641 -16.19 3.48 -8.66
CA LEU A 641 -15.72 4.77 -8.15
C LEU A 641 -14.33 5.03 -8.73
N SER A 642 -14.22 5.98 -9.65
CA SER A 642 -12.96 6.38 -10.28
C SER A 642 -12.63 7.83 -9.98
N GLY A 643 -11.37 8.16 -9.69
CA GLY A 643 -10.98 9.54 -9.40
C GLY A 643 -9.58 9.69 -8.82
N SER A 644 -9.30 10.90 -8.37
CA SER A 644 -8.02 11.37 -7.83
C SER A 644 -8.22 12.05 -6.49
N LEU A 645 -7.33 11.77 -5.53
CA LEU A 645 -7.19 12.47 -4.25
C LEU A 645 -5.96 13.37 -4.31
N ARG A 646 -6.13 14.66 -3.97
CA ARG A 646 -5.08 15.66 -3.99
C ARG A 646 -5.08 16.48 -2.70
N ASN A 647 -3.89 16.84 -2.23
CA ASN A 647 -3.71 17.86 -1.20
C ASN A 647 -3.42 19.20 -1.87
N ILE A 648 -4.10 20.26 -1.44
CA ILE A 648 -3.92 21.63 -1.94
C ILE A 648 -3.01 22.39 -0.99
N THR A 649 -2.07 23.14 -1.56
CA THR A 649 -1.17 24.06 -0.86
C THR A 649 -1.03 25.35 -1.67
N ASP A 650 -0.45 26.40 -1.09
CA ASP A 650 -0.20 27.68 -1.78
C ASP A 650 0.66 27.55 -3.05
N THR A 651 1.44 26.45 -3.18
CA THR A 651 2.29 26.15 -4.34
C THR A 651 1.62 25.23 -5.38
N GLY A 652 0.42 24.72 -5.11
CA GLY A 652 -0.35 23.87 -6.03
C GLY A 652 -0.96 22.63 -5.38
N ALA A 653 -1.54 21.77 -6.22
CA ALA A 653 -2.16 20.51 -5.81
C ALA A 653 -1.20 19.32 -6.01
N THR A 654 -0.99 18.53 -4.94
CA THR A 654 -0.24 17.28 -4.96
C THR A 654 -1.20 16.10 -5.05
N GLU A 655 -1.30 15.46 -6.22
CA GLU A 655 -2.00 14.19 -6.38
C GLU A 655 -1.18 13.05 -5.76
N PHE A 656 -1.78 12.31 -4.82
CA PHE A 656 -1.11 11.21 -4.09
C PHE A 656 -1.77 9.85 -4.31
N LEU A 657 -3.03 9.82 -4.74
CA LEU A 657 -3.74 8.62 -5.17
C LEU A 657 -4.61 8.97 -6.38
N THR A 658 -4.58 8.12 -7.41
CA THR A 658 -5.51 8.17 -8.53
C THR A 658 -5.85 6.76 -8.97
N GLY A 659 -7.09 6.48 -9.34
CA GLY A 659 -7.49 5.12 -9.71
C GLY A 659 -8.99 4.88 -9.81
N THR A 660 -9.36 3.61 -9.91
CA THR A 660 -10.72 3.10 -10.05
C THR A 660 -10.94 1.91 -9.11
N LEU A 661 -11.85 2.03 -8.17
CA LEU A 661 -12.41 0.92 -7.41
C LEU A 661 -13.68 0.43 -8.12
N THR A 662 -13.84 -0.88 -8.30
CA THR A 662 -15.07 -1.50 -8.80
C THR A 662 -15.46 -2.65 -7.88
N ALA A 663 -16.73 -2.70 -7.49
CA ALA A 663 -17.36 -3.85 -6.87
C ALA A 663 -18.43 -4.38 -7.83
N ALA A 664 -18.50 -5.69 -8.04
CA ALA A 664 -19.47 -6.32 -8.92
C ALA A 664 -20.07 -7.59 -8.31
N VAL A 665 -21.27 -7.93 -8.74
CA VAL A 665 -22.06 -9.09 -8.35
C VAL A 665 -22.40 -9.86 -9.61
N THR A 666 -22.00 -11.13 -9.66
CA THR A 666 -22.24 -12.02 -10.80
C THR A 666 -23.07 -13.22 -10.39
N GLY A 667 -23.91 -13.71 -11.30
CA GLY A 667 -24.81 -14.84 -11.04
C GLY A 667 -26.09 -14.52 -10.26
N TYR A 668 -26.35 -13.25 -9.88
CA TYR A 668 -27.52 -12.89 -9.04
C TYR A 668 -28.88 -13.34 -9.61
N ALA A 669 -29.06 -13.30 -10.93
CA ALA A 669 -30.26 -13.84 -11.61
C ALA A 669 -30.51 -15.35 -11.40
N ASN A 670 -29.51 -16.10 -10.91
CA ASN A 670 -29.63 -17.52 -10.57
C ASN A 670 -29.79 -17.76 -9.05
N TYR A 671 -29.45 -16.77 -8.22
CA TYR A 671 -29.62 -16.79 -6.78
C TYR A 671 -31.08 -16.54 -6.39
N THR A 672 -31.53 -17.13 -5.29
CA THR A 672 -32.91 -17.04 -4.80
C THR A 672 -32.89 -16.47 -3.39
N ALA A 673 -33.43 -15.26 -3.16
CA ALA A 673 -33.26 -14.52 -1.90
C ALA A 673 -34.25 -14.93 -0.78
N ASN A 674 -35.22 -15.80 -1.08
CA ASN A 674 -36.20 -16.30 -0.11
C ASN A 674 -35.52 -17.17 0.97
N ALA A 675 -35.81 -16.91 2.25
CA ALA A 675 -35.22 -17.59 3.42
C ALA A 675 -35.35 -19.12 3.47
N VAL A 676 -36.23 -19.74 2.65
CA VAL A 676 -36.27 -21.20 2.47
C VAL A 676 -35.03 -21.72 1.73
N ASN A 677 -34.47 -20.92 0.82
CA ASN A 677 -33.26 -21.23 0.07
C ASN A 677 -32.08 -20.46 0.70
N ALA A 678 -31.47 -21.05 1.73
CA ALA A 678 -30.28 -20.47 2.35
C ALA A 678 -29.14 -20.25 1.34
N ASP A 679 -28.29 -19.26 1.64
CA ASP A 679 -27.05 -19.00 0.90
C ASP A 679 -26.11 -20.20 1.04
N THR A 680 -25.80 -20.86 -0.07
CA THR A 680 -25.15 -22.17 -0.10
C THR A 680 -24.40 -22.39 -1.42
N ALA A 681 -23.51 -23.39 -1.47
CA ALA A 681 -22.80 -23.77 -2.69
C ALA A 681 -23.69 -24.18 -3.89
N ALA A 682 -25.01 -24.32 -3.69
CA ALA A 682 -26.00 -24.54 -4.76
C ALA A 682 -26.94 -23.34 -5.03
N ASN A 683 -26.93 -22.33 -4.15
CA ASN A 683 -27.72 -21.10 -4.25
C ASN A 683 -26.88 -19.93 -3.72
N PHE A 684 -26.04 -19.35 -4.57
CA PHE A 684 -25.15 -18.24 -4.24
C PHE A 684 -25.01 -17.27 -5.43
N PHE A 685 -24.42 -16.11 -5.16
CA PHE A 685 -23.86 -15.20 -6.16
C PHE A 685 -22.39 -14.94 -5.85
N THR A 686 -21.59 -14.53 -6.84
CA THR A 686 -20.17 -14.18 -6.61
C THR A 686 -20.02 -12.67 -6.56
N THR A 687 -19.52 -12.15 -5.44
CA THR A 687 -19.04 -10.79 -5.32
C THR A 687 -17.58 -10.72 -5.77
N SER A 688 -17.18 -9.62 -6.39
CA SER A 688 -15.80 -9.36 -6.77
C SER A 688 -15.46 -7.89 -6.54
N VAL A 689 -14.27 -7.63 -6.00
CA VAL A 689 -13.76 -6.27 -5.81
C VAL A 689 -12.43 -6.13 -6.55
N SER A 690 -12.29 -5.06 -7.33
CA SER A 690 -11.04 -4.71 -7.98
C SER A 690 -10.71 -3.23 -7.81
N PHE A 691 -9.44 -2.93 -7.57
CA PHE A 691 -8.89 -1.57 -7.64
C PHE A 691 -7.97 -1.47 -8.86
N ALA A 692 -7.79 -0.29 -9.46
CA ALA A 692 -6.86 -0.06 -10.56
C ALA A 692 -6.38 1.39 -10.55
N GLY A 693 -5.12 1.64 -10.18
CA GLY A 693 -4.63 2.99 -9.98
C GLY A 693 -3.13 3.11 -9.68
N SER A 694 -2.76 4.23 -9.11
CA SER A 694 -1.39 4.55 -8.72
C SER A 694 -1.30 5.46 -7.51
N VAL A 695 -0.22 5.26 -6.74
CA VAL A 695 0.17 6.04 -5.58
C VAL A 695 1.39 6.87 -5.93
N THR A 696 1.40 8.13 -5.47
CA THR A 696 2.47 9.11 -5.67
C THR A 696 2.77 9.83 -4.37
N ALA A 697 4.03 10.20 -4.15
CA ALA A 697 4.41 11.09 -3.05
C ALA A 697 5.62 11.94 -3.46
N PRO A 698 5.83 13.12 -2.84
CA PRO A 698 6.99 13.94 -3.11
C PRO A 698 8.30 13.15 -2.98
N THR A 699 9.22 13.35 -3.93
CA THR A 699 10.55 12.71 -4.04
C THR A 699 10.59 11.17 -4.08
N ARG A 700 9.46 10.47 -4.28
CA ARG A 700 9.38 9.00 -4.38
C ARG A 700 8.98 8.52 -5.78
N PRO A 701 9.32 7.26 -6.17
CA PRO A 701 8.80 6.64 -7.39
C PRO A 701 7.27 6.63 -7.41
N LYS A 702 6.67 6.71 -8.61
CA LYS A 702 5.23 6.43 -8.78
C LYS A 702 5.04 4.92 -8.68
N LEU A 703 4.12 4.47 -7.83
CA LEU A 703 3.72 3.07 -7.80
C LEU A 703 2.41 2.88 -8.57
N GLU A 704 2.32 1.86 -9.41
CA GLU A 704 1.06 1.42 -10.01
C GLU A 704 0.60 0.12 -9.34
N LEU A 705 -0.64 0.12 -8.89
CA LEU A 705 -1.31 -1.00 -8.22
C LEU A 705 -2.73 -1.12 -8.78
N THR A 706 -3.06 -2.29 -9.29
CA THR A 706 -4.46 -2.76 -9.30
C THR A 706 -4.72 -3.50 -7.98
N VAL A 707 -5.87 -4.14 -7.75
CA VAL A 707 -6.17 -5.20 -6.76
C VAL A 707 -7.25 -6.05 -7.41
N ASN A 708 -7.28 -7.38 -7.25
CA ASN A 708 -8.51 -8.15 -7.57
C ASN A 708 -8.74 -9.28 -6.57
N THR A 709 -10.00 -9.47 -6.18
CA THR A 709 -10.48 -10.55 -5.31
C THR A 709 -11.91 -10.94 -5.68
N ALA A 710 -12.30 -12.20 -5.47
CA ALA A 710 -13.65 -12.69 -5.68
C ALA A 710 -14.06 -13.78 -4.68
N GLN A 711 -15.33 -13.78 -4.28
CA GLN A 711 -15.88 -14.59 -3.19
C GLN A 711 -17.34 -14.97 -3.50
N GLY A 712 -17.71 -16.23 -3.30
CA GLY A 712 -19.11 -16.67 -3.27
C GLY A 712 -19.82 -16.15 -2.02
N SER A 713 -21.08 -15.77 -2.11
CA SER A 713 -21.86 -15.20 -0.99
C SER A 713 -21.94 -16.13 0.24
N HIS A 714 -21.87 -17.45 0.01
CA HIS A 714 -21.82 -18.50 1.02
C HIS A 714 -20.41 -18.81 1.59
N GLU A 715 -19.34 -18.15 1.12
CA GLU A 715 -17.96 -18.39 1.56
C GLU A 715 -17.53 -17.42 2.66
N ASP A 716 -16.76 -17.88 3.66
CA ASP A 716 -16.21 -17.00 4.71
C ASP A 716 -15.06 -16.08 4.25
N GLY A 717 -14.58 -16.24 3.01
CA GLY A 717 -13.47 -15.47 2.44
C GLY A 717 -13.14 -15.89 1.01
N PRO A 718 -12.47 -15.02 0.23
CA PRO A 718 -12.29 -15.19 -1.20
C PRO A 718 -11.46 -16.42 -1.57
N ALA A 719 -11.80 -17.05 -2.69
CA ALA A 719 -11.06 -18.20 -3.22
C ALA A 719 -9.63 -17.81 -3.65
N SER A 720 -9.44 -16.60 -4.17
CA SER A 720 -8.12 -16.03 -4.45
C SER A 720 -8.08 -14.50 -4.42
N VAL A 721 -6.89 -13.97 -4.12
CA VAL A 721 -6.53 -12.54 -4.21
C VAL A 721 -5.30 -12.42 -5.10
N THR A 722 -5.38 -11.62 -6.16
CA THR A 722 -4.27 -11.44 -7.13
C THR A 722 -3.54 -10.13 -6.90
N MET A 723 -2.24 -10.12 -7.18
CA MET A 723 -1.35 -8.96 -7.12
C MET A 723 -0.40 -8.83 -8.31
N GLN A 724 -0.16 -7.56 -8.65
CA GLN A 724 0.98 -6.96 -9.33
C GLN A 724 1.17 -5.53 -8.81
N TYR A 725 2.42 -5.18 -8.58
CA TYR A 725 2.88 -3.82 -8.31
C TYR A 725 3.90 -3.45 -9.39
N ARG A 726 3.95 -2.17 -9.77
CA ARG A 726 4.99 -1.61 -10.64
C ARG A 726 5.59 -0.38 -9.99
N SER A 727 6.90 -0.35 -9.80
CA SER A 727 7.63 0.87 -9.40
C SER A 727 8.11 1.57 -10.67
N LEU A 728 7.65 2.79 -10.93
CA LEU A 728 8.00 3.58 -12.11
C LEU A 728 9.07 4.62 -11.79
N VAL A 729 10.19 4.56 -12.51
CA VAL A 729 11.24 5.56 -12.49
C VAL A 729 11.32 6.21 -13.87
N ALA A 730 11.14 7.53 -13.94
CA ALA A 730 11.04 8.30 -15.19
C ALA A 730 9.99 7.73 -16.20
N GLY A 731 8.91 7.11 -15.69
CA GLY A 731 7.86 6.47 -16.49
C GLY A 731 8.12 5.01 -16.87
N THR A 732 9.33 4.49 -16.68
CA THR A 732 9.70 3.11 -16.99
C THR A 732 9.54 2.19 -15.78
N PRO A 733 8.93 1.00 -15.90
CA PRO A 733 8.90 0.01 -14.83
C PRO A 733 10.30 -0.49 -14.45
N LYS A 734 10.71 -0.25 -13.20
CA LYS A 734 11.94 -0.77 -12.59
C LYS A 734 11.77 -2.20 -12.05
N LEU A 735 10.58 -2.50 -11.54
CA LEU A 735 10.20 -3.79 -10.96
C LEU A 735 8.75 -4.10 -11.35
N VAL A 736 8.45 -5.36 -11.67
CA VAL A 736 7.09 -5.83 -12.01
C VAL A 736 6.80 -7.09 -11.20
N ILE A 737 6.22 -6.89 -10.01
CA ILE A 737 6.14 -7.91 -8.96
C ILE A 737 4.70 -8.40 -8.83
N GLY A 738 4.42 -9.60 -9.33
CA GLY A 738 3.19 -10.31 -9.05
C GLY A 738 3.18 -10.98 -7.68
N ILE A 739 2.01 -11.13 -7.07
CA ILE A 739 1.78 -12.03 -5.93
C ILE A 739 0.38 -12.67 -6.13
N VAL A 740 0.14 -13.90 -5.72
CA VAL A 740 -1.20 -14.52 -5.74
C VAL A 740 -1.39 -15.28 -4.44
N ALA A 741 -2.43 -14.96 -3.69
CA ALA A 741 -2.86 -15.74 -2.52
C ALA A 741 -4.06 -16.60 -2.91
N THR A 742 -3.95 -17.92 -2.75
CA THR A 742 -5.00 -18.90 -3.09
C THR A 742 -5.45 -19.60 -1.81
N ARG A 743 -6.76 -19.57 -1.54
CA ARG A 743 -7.35 -20.21 -0.35
C ARG A 743 -7.24 -21.74 -0.46
N GLN A 744 -6.89 -22.38 0.65
CA GLN A 744 -6.71 -23.82 0.78
C GLN A 744 -7.92 -24.45 1.48
N ALA A 745 -8.03 -25.78 1.44
CA ALA A 745 -9.18 -26.51 1.99
C ALA A 745 -9.34 -26.40 3.52
N ASP A 746 -8.28 -26.01 4.25
CA ASP A 746 -8.30 -25.71 5.69
C ASP A 746 -8.67 -24.23 5.99
N GLY A 747 -9.00 -23.45 4.96
CA GLY A 747 -9.26 -22.01 5.05
C GLY A 747 -8.00 -21.15 5.19
N SER A 748 -6.80 -21.73 5.15
CA SER A 748 -5.55 -20.96 5.04
C SER A 748 -5.33 -20.42 3.63
N TYR A 749 -4.24 -19.68 3.42
CA TYR A 749 -3.82 -19.24 2.08
C TYR A 749 -2.39 -19.72 1.81
N THR A 750 -2.17 -20.14 0.57
CA THR A 750 -0.83 -20.31 -0.01
C THR A 750 -0.57 -19.11 -0.91
N THR A 751 0.54 -18.43 -0.69
CA THR A 751 0.91 -17.20 -1.39
C THR A 751 2.12 -17.45 -2.29
N LYS A 752 2.03 -17.01 -3.54
CA LYS A 752 3.11 -17.08 -4.54
C LYS A 752 3.49 -15.68 -5.01
N LEU A 753 4.73 -15.25 -4.80
CA LEU A 753 5.33 -14.07 -5.42
C LEU A 753 5.99 -14.44 -6.76
N THR A 754 5.98 -13.52 -7.72
CA THR A 754 6.70 -13.60 -9.00
C THR A 754 7.29 -12.24 -9.37
N GLU A 755 8.51 -12.21 -9.90
CA GLU A 755 9.12 -11.01 -10.52
C GLU A 755 9.38 -11.31 -12.00
N ALA A 756 8.81 -10.49 -12.89
CA ALA A 756 8.70 -10.81 -14.31
C ALA A 756 9.96 -10.47 -15.14
N ALA A 757 10.82 -9.54 -14.71
CA ALA A 757 12.04 -9.21 -15.43
C ALA A 757 13.16 -10.25 -15.21
N SER A 758 13.17 -10.88 -14.03
CA SER A 758 14.23 -11.77 -13.55
C SER A 758 13.80 -13.25 -13.49
N ASN A 759 12.55 -13.56 -13.85
CA ASN A 759 11.93 -14.89 -13.72
C ASN A 759 12.05 -15.52 -12.31
N LEU A 760 12.05 -14.67 -11.27
CA LEU A 760 12.09 -15.12 -9.88
C LEU A 760 10.68 -15.44 -9.38
N SER A 761 10.53 -16.48 -8.55
CA SER A 761 9.26 -16.79 -7.90
C SER A 761 9.47 -17.44 -6.53
N MET A 762 8.59 -17.17 -5.57
CA MET A 762 8.67 -17.73 -4.22
C MET A 762 7.27 -18.14 -3.77
N THR A 763 7.10 -19.34 -3.23
CA THR A 763 5.78 -19.84 -2.79
C THR A 763 5.84 -20.28 -1.34
N TRP A 764 4.93 -19.77 -0.50
CA TRP A 764 4.87 -20.08 0.92
C TRP A 764 3.43 -20.33 1.38
N ALA A 765 3.24 -21.34 2.23
CA ALA A 765 1.95 -21.63 2.86
C ALA A 765 1.92 -21.08 4.29
N LYS A 766 0.71 -20.87 4.84
CA LYS A 766 0.53 -20.52 6.25
C LYS A 766 1.19 -21.57 7.15
N GLY A 767 2.10 -21.14 8.02
CA GLY A 767 2.82 -22.04 8.95
C GLY A 767 4.07 -22.72 8.38
N ALA A 768 4.42 -22.51 7.10
CA ALA A 768 5.71 -22.96 6.57
C ALA A 768 6.86 -22.24 7.28
N THR A 769 7.88 -22.99 7.74
CA THR A 769 9.08 -22.43 8.39
C THR A 769 10.09 -21.89 7.38
N GLU A 770 10.13 -22.46 6.18
CA GLU A 770 10.96 -22.05 5.06
C GLU A 770 10.13 -21.88 3.78
N ALA A 771 10.63 -21.10 2.83
CA ALA A 771 10.11 -21.02 1.47
C ALA A 771 11.25 -20.77 0.47
N ASP A 772 11.30 -21.55 -0.61
CA ASP A 772 12.33 -21.43 -1.65
C ASP A 772 12.01 -20.29 -2.62
N LEU A 773 13.01 -19.46 -2.91
CA LEU A 773 13.04 -18.52 -4.03
C LEU A 773 13.65 -19.23 -5.24
N LEU A 774 12.87 -19.40 -6.29
CA LEU A 774 13.19 -20.16 -7.49
C LEU A 774 13.39 -19.24 -8.71
N LEU A 775 14.53 -19.35 -9.38
CA LEU A 775 14.73 -18.87 -10.74
C LEU A 775 14.06 -19.83 -11.73
N ASN A 776 13.34 -19.28 -12.71
CA ASN A 776 12.59 -20.00 -13.76
C ASN A 776 11.57 -21.02 -13.19
N GLY A 777 11.25 -20.94 -11.89
CA GLY A 777 10.41 -21.91 -11.19
C GLY A 777 11.08 -23.26 -10.88
N THR A 778 12.41 -23.40 -11.05
CA THR A 778 13.12 -24.68 -10.90
C THR A 778 14.41 -24.63 -10.09
N GLU A 779 15.16 -23.54 -10.14
CA GLU A 779 16.51 -23.44 -9.55
C GLU A 779 16.45 -22.61 -8.26
N VAL A 780 16.81 -23.20 -7.11
CA VAL A 780 16.83 -22.48 -5.83
C VAL A 780 17.93 -21.43 -5.82
N VAL A 781 17.54 -20.16 -5.70
CA VAL A 781 18.43 -18.99 -5.56
C VAL A 781 18.63 -18.64 -4.08
N ALA A 782 17.57 -18.79 -3.28
CA ALA A 782 17.57 -18.45 -1.86
C ALA A 782 16.47 -19.20 -1.08
N LYS A 783 16.55 -19.15 0.25
CA LYS A 783 15.55 -19.66 1.20
C LYS A 783 15.12 -18.57 2.17
N LEU A 784 13.82 -18.34 2.28
CA LEU A 784 13.23 -17.44 3.28
C LEU A 784 12.88 -18.21 4.55
N SER A 785 13.54 -17.92 5.66
CA SER A 785 13.10 -18.35 7.00
C SER A 785 11.95 -17.46 7.47
N SER A 786 10.77 -18.05 7.66
CA SER A 786 9.58 -17.31 8.11
C SER A 786 9.65 -16.91 9.60
N GLN A 787 10.53 -17.55 10.37
CA GLN A 787 10.78 -17.23 11.78
C GLN A 787 11.69 -16.01 11.94
N THR A 788 12.85 -16.00 11.27
CA THR A 788 13.83 -14.90 11.39
C THR A 788 13.60 -13.75 10.42
N LYS A 789 12.69 -13.92 9.44
CA LYS A 789 12.46 -13.01 8.30
C LYS A 789 13.69 -12.81 7.40
N VAL A 790 14.68 -13.70 7.49
CA VAL A 790 15.90 -13.64 6.67
C VAL A 790 15.73 -14.50 5.42
N LEU A 791 16.11 -13.94 4.27
CA LEU A 791 16.28 -14.64 2.99
C LEU A 791 17.78 -14.93 2.80
N THR A 792 18.19 -16.20 2.89
CA THR A 792 19.58 -16.65 2.72
C THR A 792 19.79 -17.22 1.32
N PHE A 793 20.77 -16.71 0.59
CA PHE A 793 21.13 -17.11 -0.77
C PHE A 793 21.96 -18.39 -0.81
N THR A 794 22.02 -19.05 -1.97
CA THR A 794 22.79 -20.29 -2.16
C THR A 794 24.31 -20.13 -2.03
N ASP A 795 24.84 -18.91 -2.08
CA ASP A 795 26.26 -18.61 -1.79
C ASP A 795 26.53 -18.26 -0.31
N GLY A 796 25.52 -18.38 0.56
CA GLY A 796 25.62 -18.10 2.00
C GLY A 796 25.42 -16.62 2.39
N THR A 797 25.29 -15.70 1.44
CA THR A 797 24.90 -14.31 1.73
C THR A 797 23.43 -14.22 2.14
N PHE A 798 22.98 -13.13 2.77
CA PHE A 798 21.59 -13.00 3.20
C PHE A 798 21.06 -11.56 3.20
N ILE A 799 19.74 -11.41 3.18
CA ILE A 799 19.05 -10.13 3.44
C ILE A 799 17.91 -10.30 4.44
N SER A 800 17.76 -9.33 5.33
CA SER A 800 16.56 -9.24 6.17
C SER A 800 15.38 -8.69 5.36
N LEU A 801 14.31 -9.48 5.30
CA LEU A 801 12.98 -9.08 4.82
C LEU A 801 12.09 -8.60 5.98
N ASP A 802 12.65 -8.34 7.17
CA ASP A 802 11.94 -7.53 8.16
C ASP A 802 11.83 -6.09 7.61
N ILE A 803 10.60 -5.75 7.25
CA ILE A 803 10.20 -4.46 6.71
C ILE A 803 9.47 -3.61 7.75
N GLY A 804 9.31 -4.08 9.00
CA GLY A 804 8.61 -3.36 10.05
C GLY A 804 7.12 -3.12 9.75
N LEU A 805 6.46 -4.07 9.06
CA LEU A 805 5.03 -4.06 8.73
C LEU A 805 4.28 -5.18 9.45
#